data_AF-A0A3D4MIE4-F1
#
_entry.id   AF-A0A3D4MIE4-F1
#
_cell.length_a   1.000
_cell.length_b   1.000
_cell.length_c   1.000
_cell.angle_alpha   90.00
_cell.angle_beta   90.00
_cell.angle_gamma   90.00
#
_symmetry.space_group_name_H-M   'P 1'
#
loop_
_entity.id
_entity.type
_entity.pdbx_description
1 polymer ?
#
loop_
_entity_poly.entity_id
_entity_poly.type
_entity_poly.pdbx_seq_one_letter_code
_entity_poly.pdbx_strand_id
1 'polypeptide(L)'
;MMKSYEIDFKEIFGSNYEYKFFSPGRINLIGEHIDYNGGHVLPIAINLGIYALVSKRRDKSFAFFSDNYFEMGIIKINNFDYAKNDGFANYPKAVIRSMLDSGISFPFGLNIYFYSTISEQAGLSSGACIEVLTATVLNEIYKLNLTSFELAMRCHKAQSEYLQLNSGIMDQCAISLARENNALFLDNYMLNYEYIPYDLGDYSIVVCQTNKPSQKVNSKYKQRVRECQRALDIIKNNFNVLTLTKIPKEYLEMIENLLPDNKLYRRVLHVVTEEERVLKSYEALKEHDIDTFALQMNASHESLRDNYDVSSSELNKIVELARNEQGCIAARMTGAGFGGCALALVHNDFLVEFKENMAKKYFDETGIHGAFFEVSACGGPRRLPKDTESLSDAIASLVQYAIDSHLIEEEDRIYTTNRILAYLNLDYIDEGTSHPEPLYMILDTIINYAANMGIIENTPEAKDAFDATIMNVFVPRPSAIIREFYSISEKSSTKALEYLYNISLSSNYIKRNLFSNNIFFNTKTPYGEMVISINQSRIEKDSQTKEKLLNMESINYPKCLLCKEAVGYHGRLDYPARDNLRIVPITLAGEQFYFQYSPYPYFLEHSIVLNARHIPFKMSEKTFKYMFDFVDMFPTYFIGTNADLPIVGGGILQHEHFHTGKYNFPIVKAKSIYEDSIDDINIKLLDWPVSVIRLEGKNKDGLINLSTKILNKWRKYDDLESNIIANDTEPHNAITPILHLYKGSYILDLALRNNRRSEMFPLGIFHPHAEYLHIKKENIGLFEIMGFAILPKRLKEEITLLKERILTHSTTQDASLKKHEDWVMSFINNYNFTKDNISKIFEDEIGKEFTNMLLDCAVFKPNDLGRTHFKKFISQIITKNK
;
A
#
# COMPACT_ATOMS: atom_id res chain seq x y z
N MET A 1 -35.79 -14.53 9.64
CA MET A 1 -35.28 -14.14 10.98
C MET A 1 -33.77 -14.21 10.92
N MET A 2 -33.06 -13.09 11.00
CA MET A 2 -31.60 -13.11 11.19
C MET A 2 -31.33 -13.71 12.58
N LYS A 3 -30.61 -14.84 12.64
CA LYS A 3 -30.09 -15.34 13.92
C LYS A 3 -29.16 -14.28 14.50
N SER A 4 -29.41 -13.85 15.74
CA SER A 4 -28.49 -12.99 16.46
C SER A 4 -27.44 -13.90 17.10
N TYR A 5 -26.30 -14.08 16.42
CA TYR A 5 -25.19 -14.93 16.89
C TYR A 5 -24.62 -14.46 18.25
N GLU A 6 -24.87 -13.20 18.64
CA GLU A 6 -24.53 -12.66 19.96
C GLU A 6 -25.36 -13.28 21.10
N ILE A 7 -26.67 -13.46 20.88
CA ILE A 7 -27.56 -14.13 21.84
C ILE A 7 -27.12 -15.59 22.00
N ASP A 8 -26.87 -16.26 20.87
CA ASP A 8 -26.44 -17.65 20.84
C ASP A 8 -25.10 -17.83 21.60
N PHE A 9 -24.11 -16.94 21.40
CA PHE A 9 -22.82 -17.03 22.11
C PHE A 9 -23.00 -16.98 23.64
N LYS A 10 -23.83 -16.06 24.12
CA LYS A 10 -24.09 -15.90 25.57
C LYS A 10 -24.82 -17.10 26.15
N GLU A 11 -25.79 -17.65 25.43
CA GLU A 11 -26.51 -18.86 25.83
C GLU A 11 -25.58 -20.08 25.88
N ILE A 12 -24.67 -20.22 24.91
CA ILE A 12 -23.72 -21.33 24.81
C ILE A 12 -22.66 -21.24 25.91
N PHE A 13 -21.94 -20.12 26.00
CA PHE A 13 -20.75 -20.02 26.86
C PHE A 13 -21.00 -19.36 28.22
N GLY A 14 -22.20 -18.83 28.46
CA GLY A 14 -22.57 -18.15 29.71
C GLY A 14 -21.91 -16.78 29.90
N SER A 15 -21.24 -16.25 28.87
CA SER A 15 -20.57 -14.94 28.86
C SER A 15 -20.71 -14.30 27.49
N ASN A 16 -20.67 -12.97 27.42
CA ASN A 16 -20.60 -12.27 26.13
C ASN A 16 -19.25 -12.53 25.45
N TYR A 17 -19.21 -12.48 24.11
CA TYR A 17 -17.94 -12.48 23.39
C TYR A 17 -17.24 -11.12 23.52
N GLU A 18 -15.90 -11.14 23.49
CA GLU A 18 -15.02 -9.98 23.59
C GLU A 18 -14.49 -9.53 22.22
N TYR A 19 -14.33 -10.47 21.28
CA TYR A 19 -13.72 -10.22 19.98
C TYR A 19 -14.49 -10.93 18.87
N LYS A 20 -14.55 -10.29 17.70
CA LYS A 20 -15.07 -10.88 16.47
C LYS A 20 -13.97 -10.95 15.43
N PHE A 21 -13.87 -12.06 14.71
CA PHE A 21 -12.92 -12.24 13.63
C PHE A 21 -13.62 -12.78 12.39
N PHE A 22 -13.01 -12.55 11.24
CA PHE A 22 -13.39 -13.14 9.97
C PHE A 22 -12.16 -13.68 9.26
N SER A 23 -12.31 -14.83 8.62
CA SER A 23 -11.35 -15.42 7.69
C SER A 23 -12.09 -15.75 6.40
N PRO A 24 -11.60 -15.31 5.24
CA PRO A 24 -12.22 -15.63 3.97
C PRO A 24 -12.01 -17.11 3.61
N GLY A 25 -12.93 -17.65 2.82
CA GLY A 25 -12.68 -18.84 2.01
C GLY A 25 -11.82 -18.48 0.80
N ARG A 26 -11.53 -19.47 -0.03
CA ARG A 26 -10.75 -19.26 -1.26
C ARG A 26 -11.29 -20.07 -2.42
N ILE A 27 -11.09 -19.55 -3.63
CA ILE A 27 -11.16 -20.33 -4.87
C ILE A 27 -9.79 -20.36 -5.52
N ASN A 28 -9.50 -21.43 -6.25
CA ASN A 28 -8.30 -21.49 -7.07
C ASN A 28 -8.70 -21.25 -8.52
N LEU A 29 -8.26 -20.13 -9.12
CA LEU A 29 -8.63 -19.78 -10.48
C LEU A 29 -8.03 -20.80 -11.46
N ILE A 30 -6.78 -21.22 -11.20
CA ILE A 30 -6.07 -22.24 -11.98
C ILE A 30 -4.86 -22.82 -11.23
N GLY A 31 -4.46 -24.05 -11.56
CA GLY A 31 -3.34 -24.74 -10.91
C GLY A 31 -3.77 -25.81 -9.91
N GLU A 32 -4.80 -26.59 -10.22
CA GLU A 32 -5.24 -27.62 -9.28
C GLU A 32 -4.27 -28.79 -9.26
N HIS A 33 -4.04 -29.36 -8.07
CA HIS A 33 -3.21 -30.55 -7.88
C HIS A 33 -1.73 -30.43 -8.27
N ILE A 34 -1.22 -29.21 -8.45
CA ILE A 34 0.21 -28.96 -8.68
C ILE A 34 0.93 -28.31 -7.50
N ASP A 35 0.19 -27.85 -6.49
CA ASP A 35 0.71 -27.31 -5.23
C ASP A 35 1.66 -28.30 -4.52
N TYR A 36 1.20 -29.53 -4.27
CA TYR A 36 2.04 -30.59 -3.68
C TYR A 36 3.04 -31.21 -4.67
N ASN A 37 3.03 -30.76 -5.92
CA ASN A 37 4.04 -31.09 -6.93
C ASN A 37 5.02 -29.94 -7.18
N GLY A 38 5.03 -28.89 -6.34
CA GLY A 38 5.95 -27.75 -6.44
C GLY A 38 5.66 -26.81 -7.61
N GLY A 39 4.40 -26.74 -8.04
CA GLY A 39 3.94 -25.86 -9.11
C GLY A 39 3.47 -24.50 -8.64
N HIS A 40 3.25 -23.63 -9.61
CA HIS A 40 2.57 -22.36 -9.41
C HIS A 40 1.07 -22.58 -9.30
N VAL A 41 0.40 -21.76 -8.49
CA VAL A 41 -1.06 -21.74 -8.36
C VAL A 41 -1.55 -20.31 -8.33
N LEU A 42 -2.81 -20.10 -8.73
CA LEU A 42 -3.39 -18.76 -8.84
C LEU A 42 -4.74 -18.64 -8.11
N PRO A 43 -4.74 -18.70 -6.76
CA PRO A 43 -5.96 -18.51 -5.98
C PRO A 43 -6.32 -17.05 -5.71
N ILE A 44 -7.59 -16.83 -5.35
CA ILE A 44 -8.07 -15.61 -4.68
C ILE A 44 -8.76 -16.00 -3.37
N ALA A 45 -8.68 -15.13 -2.36
CA ALA A 45 -9.60 -15.18 -1.23
C ALA A 45 -10.91 -14.50 -1.61
N ILE A 46 -12.04 -15.05 -1.16
CA ILE A 46 -13.37 -14.60 -1.55
C ILE A 46 -14.12 -13.94 -0.39
N ASN A 47 -15.06 -13.07 -0.70
CA ASN A 47 -15.92 -12.34 0.24
C ASN A 47 -16.86 -13.22 1.11
N LEU A 48 -16.82 -14.55 0.97
CA LEU A 48 -17.50 -15.52 1.81
C LEU A 48 -16.49 -16.25 2.69
N GLY A 49 -16.84 -16.61 3.92
CA GLY A 49 -15.87 -17.24 4.83
C GLY A 49 -16.45 -17.66 6.17
N ILE A 50 -15.57 -17.75 7.17
CA ILE A 50 -15.89 -18.18 8.53
C ILE A 50 -15.61 -17.04 9.49
N TYR A 51 -16.54 -16.85 10.42
CA TYR A 51 -16.47 -15.89 11.50
C TYR A 51 -16.16 -16.62 12.81
N ALA A 52 -15.46 -15.94 13.71
CA ALA A 52 -15.21 -16.41 15.06
C ALA A 52 -15.59 -15.35 16.09
N LEU A 53 -16.49 -15.68 17.00
CA LEU A 53 -16.72 -14.91 18.23
C LEU A 53 -15.87 -15.52 19.33
N VAL A 54 -15.15 -14.68 20.09
CA VAL A 54 -14.12 -15.14 21.03
C VAL A 54 -14.24 -14.44 22.38
N SER A 55 -14.11 -15.17 23.48
CA SER A 55 -13.94 -14.61 24.82
C SER A 55 -12.80 -15.30 25.57
N LYS A 56 -12.19 -14.60 26.53
CA LYS A 56 -11.13 -15.17 27.37
C LYS A 56 -11.73 -16.05 28.44
N ARG A 57 -11.02 -17.14 28.76
CA ARG A 57 -11.36 -18.02 29.88
C ARG A 57 -10.44 -17.74 31.06
N ARG A 58 -10.92 -18.06 32.27
CA ARG A 58 -10.12 -17.98 33.51
C ARG A 58 -9.19 -19.17 33.70
N ASP A 59 -9.41 -20.26 32.97
CA ASP A 59 -8.57 -21.46 32.93
C ASP A 59 -7.75 -21.49 31.64
N LYS A 60 -6.84 -22.48 31.50
CA LYS A 60 -6.03 -22.69 30.29
C LYS A 60 -6.71 -23.60 29.25
N SER A 61 -7.98 -23.92 29.45
CA SER A 61 -8.72 -24.79 28.54
C SER A 61 -9.26 -24.00 27.35
N PHE A 62 -9.40 -24.65 26.20
CA PHE A 62 -10.09 -24.06 25.06
C PHE A 62 -11.46 -24.71 24.93
N ALA A 63 -12.48 -23.94 24.58
CA ALA A 63 -13.83 -24.44 24.36
C ALA A 63 -14.31 -23.98 22.98
N PHE A 64 -14.69 -24.93 22.14
CA PHE A 64 -15.11 -24.67 20.77
C PHE A 64 -16.59 -24.99 20.58
N PHE A 65 -17.27 -24.17 19.78
CA PHE A 65 -18.62 -24.41 19.32
C PHE A 65 -18.73 -24.03 17.84
N SER A 66 -19.58 -24.71 17.08
CA SER A 66 -19.84 -24.36 15.68
C SER A 66 -21.29 -24.62 15.28
N ASP A 67 -21.90 -23.66 14.58
CA ASP A 67 -23.29 -23.79 14.08
C ASP A 67 -23.47 -24.93 13.10
N ASN A 68 -22.45 -25.19 12.26
CA ASN A 68 -22.50 -26.28 11.30
C ASN A 68 -22.44 -27.66 11.99
N TYR A 69 -22.03 -27.70 13.26
CA TYR A 69 -21.92 -28.91 14.09
C TYR A 69 -22.67 -28.76 15.41
N PHE A 70 -23.84 -28.10 15.39
CA PHE A 70 -24.64 -27.80 16.57
C PHE A 70 -24.85 -29.02 17.50
N GLU A 71 -25.13 -30.19 16.91
CA GLU A 71 -25.34 -31.47 17.60
C GLU A 71 -24.15 -31.94 18.46
N MET A 72 -22.94 -31.47 18.16
CA MET A 72 -21.74 -31.82 18.94
C MET A 72 -21.64 -31.05 20.26
N GLY A 73 -22.40 -29.96 20.43
CA GLY A 73 -22.32 -29.11 21.60
C GLY A 73 -20.93 -28.45 21.79
N ILE A 74 -20.63 -28.05 23.03
CA ILE A 74 -19.36 -27.41 23.38
C ILE A 74 -18.27 -28.46 23.56
N ILE A 75 -17.20 -28.35 22.78
CA ILE A 75 -16.03 -29.22 22.86
C ILE A 75 -14.95 -28.52 23.70
N LYS A 76 -14.90 -28.83 24.99
CA LYS A 76 -13.89 -28.29 25.93
C LYS A 76 -12.66 -29.20 25.95
N ILE A 77 -11.49 -28.61 25.72
CA ILE A 77 -10.23 -29.34 25.59
C ILE A 77 -9.11 -28.76 26.47
N ASN A 78 -8.30 -29.68 27.00
CA ASN A 78 -7.05 -29.40 27.69
C ASN A 78 -5.86 -30.18 27.08
N ASN A 79 -6.16 -31.14 26.18
CA ASN A 79 -5.21 -31.86 25.37
C ASN A 79 -5.43 -31.50 23.90
N PHE A 80 -4.36 -31.26 23.16
CA PHE A 80 -4.38 -30.84 21.78
C PHE A 80 -4.01 -31.96 20.79
N ASP A 81 -3.81 -33.19 21.28
CA ASP A 81 -3.61 -34.38 20.44
C ASP A 81 -4.86 -34.70 19.61
N TYR A 82 -4.70 -35.17 18.38
CA TYR A 82 -5.82 -35.52 17.50
C TYR A 82 -6.73 -36.59 18.13
N ALA A 83 -8.04 -36.38 18.06
CA ALA A 83 -9.03 -37.36 18.50
C ALA A 83 -10.23 -37.37 17.55
N LYS A 84 -10.53 -38.54 16.96
CA LYS A 84 -11.57 -38.68 15.92
C LYS A 84 -12.94 -38.15 16.35
N ASN A 85 -13.29 -38.30 17.64
CA ASN A 85 -14.59 -37.91 18.17
C ASN A 85 -14.73 -36.39 18.37
N ASP A 86 -13.63 -35.63 18.29
CA ASP A 86 -13.64 -34.17 18.46
C ASP A 86 -14.05 -33.42 17.17
N GLY A 87 -14.29 -34.15 16.06
CA GLY A 87 -14.84 -33.57 14.82
C GLY A 87 -14.06 -32.34 14.34
N PHE A 88 -14.77 -31.22 14.12
CA PHE A 88 -14.20 -29.96 13.65
C PHE A 88 -13.17 -29.35 14.63
N ALA A 89 -13.26 -29.63 15.92
CA ALA A 89 -12.33 -29.09 16.91
C ALA A 89 -10.89 -29.59 16.70
N ASN A 90 -10.68 -30.64 15.90
CA ASN A 90 -9.32 -31.06 15.52
C ASN A 90 -8.57 -29.98 14.73
N TYR A 91 -9.23 -29.15 13.91
CA TYR A 91 -8.59 -28.06 13.18
C TYR A 91 -7.95 -27.02 14.12
N PRO A 92 -8.69 -26.35 15.04
CA PRO A 92 -8.08 -25.41 15.97
C PRO A 92 -7.10 -26.09 16.94
N LYS A 93 -7.34 -27.35 17.34
CA LYS A 93 -6.37 -28.14 18.15
C LYS A 93 -5.02 -28.26 17.49
N ALA A 94 -5.01 -28.65 16.22
CA ALA A 94 -3.77 -28.82 15.46
C ALA A 94 -2.98 -27.52 15.36
N VAL A 95 -3.66 -26.37 15.18
CA VAL A 95 -3.02 -25.05 15.15
C VAL A 95 -2.42 -24.69 16.50
N ILE A 96 -3.19 -24.87 17.59
CA ILE A 96 -2.70 -24.62 18.96
C ILE A 96 -1.49 -25.51 19.24
N ARG A 97 -1.54 -26.79 18.87
CA ARG A 97 -0.43 -27.73 19.04
C ARG A 97 0.82 -27.31 18.26
N SER A 98 0.65 -26.93 16.98
CA SER A 98 1.72 -26.43 16.12
C SER A 98 2.43 -25.20 16.72
N MET A 99 1.67 -24.29 17.34
CA MET A 99 2.20 -23.12 18.04
C MET A 99 2.90 -23.49 19.36
N LEU A 100 2.32 -24.39 20.16
CA LEU A 100 2.95 -24.90 21.39
C LEU A 100 4.31 -25.55 21.12
N ASP A 101 4.39 -26.39 20.09
CA ASP A 101 5.63 -27.07 19.67
C ASP A 101 6.68 -26.07 19.11
N SER A 102 6.27 -24.84 18.81
CA SER A 102 7.16 -23.73 18.43
C SER A 102 7.60 -22.87 19.61
N GLY A 103 7.31 -23.27 20.85
CA GLY A 103 7.70 -22.58 22.08
C GLY A 103 6.74 -21.46 22.53
N ILE A 104 5.59 -21.31 21.87
CA ILE A 104 4.57 -20.33 22.25
C ILE A 104 3.80 -20.86 23.46
N SER A 105 3.50 -19.99 24.42
CA SER A 105 2.71 -20.36 25.61
C SER A 105 1.42 -19.54 25.69
N PHE A 106 0.34 -20.21 26.10
CA PHE A 106 -0.98 -19.60 26.26
C PHE A 106 -1.29 -19.46 27.76
N PRO A 107 -1.19 -18.23 28.33
CA PRO A 107 -1.37 -18.01 29.78
C PRO A 107 -2.80 -18.28 30.27
N PHE A 108 -3.78 -18.16 29.38
CA PHE A 108 -5.19 -18.49 29.56
C PHE A 108 -5.68 -19.25 28.32
N GLY A 109 -6.93 -19.72 28.32
CA GLY A 109 -7.57 -20.32 27.16
C GLY A 109 -8.74 -19.48 26.64
N LEU A 110 -9.44 -19.95 25.61
CA LEU A 110 -10.48 -19.18 24.90
C LEU A 110 -11.78 -19.98 24.73
N ASN A 111 -12.91 -19.28 24.78
CA ASN A 111 -14.15 -19.74 24.15
C ASN A 111 -14.13 -19.25 22.71
N ILE A 112 -14.37 -20.12 21.72
CA ILE A 112 -14.46 -19.73 20.31
C ILE A 112 -15.72 -20.34 19.69
N TYR A 113 -16.58 -19.49 19.16
CA TYR A 113 -17.75 -19.87 18.39
C TYR A 113 -17.49 -19.58 16.91
N PHE A 114 -17.47 -20.64 16.09
CA PHE A 114 -17.39 -20.54 14.64
C PHE A 114 -18.77 -20.58 13.97
N TYR A 115 -19.03 -19.62 13.09
CA TYR A 115 -20.19 -19.65 12.18
C TYR A 115 -19.75 -19.25 10.76
N SER A 116 -20.46 -19.72 9.74
CA SER A 116 -19.97 -19.73 8.36
C SER A 116 -20.98 -19.16 7.37
N THR A 117 -20.51 -18.36 6.41
CA THR A 117 -21.28 -17.97 5.21
C THR A 117 -20.98 -18.87 4.00
N ILE A 118 -19.97 -19.74 4.10
CA ILE A 118 -19.72 -20.80 3.12
C ILE A 118 -20.37 -22.12 3.56
N SER A 119 -20.99 -22.83 2.63
CA SER A 119 -21.52 -24.17 2.91
C SER A 119 -20.37 -25.19 3.01
N GLU A 120 -20.49 -26.18 3.88
CA GLU A 120 -19.44 -27.20 4.11
C GLU A 120 -19.09 -27.97 2.81
N GLN A 121 -20.07 -28.13 1.92
CA GLN A 121 -19.95 -28.88 0.67
C GLN A 121 -19.37 -28.06 -0.48
N ALA A 122 -19.10 -26.77 -0.29
CA ALA A 122 -18.64 -25.88 -1.35
C ALA A 122 -17.17 -26.11 -1.77
N GLY A 123 -16.37 -26.86 -1.00
CA GLY A 123 -14.96 -27.09 -1.35
C GLY A 123 -14.09 -25.81 -1.37
N LEU A 124 -14.56 -24.74 -0.72
CA LEU A 124 -13.92 -23.41 -0.64
C LEU A 124 -12.90 -23.31 0.52
N SER A 125 -12.29 -24.45 0.89
CA SER A 125 -11.35 -24.62 2.00
C SER A 125 -11.83 -24.19 3.38
N SER A 126 -12.99 -24.67 3.78
CA SER A 126 -13.51 -24.51 5.15
C SER A 126 -12.49 -24.94 6.23
N GLY A 127 -11.75 -26.03 6.03
CA GLY A 127 -10.71 -26.50 6.96
C GLY A 127 -9.56 -25.49 7.14
N ALA A 128 -8.92 -25.08 6.04
CA ALA A 128 -7.85 -24.08 6.09
C ALA A 128 -8.35 -22.72 6.59
N CYS A 129 -9.60 -22.36 6.28
CA CYS A 129 -10.24 -21.16 6.80
C CYS A 129 -10.34 -21.18 8.33
N ILE A 130 -10.75 -22.31 8.95
CA ILE A 130 -10.75 -22.48 10.42
C ILE A 130 -9.33 -22.46 10.98
N GLU A 131 -8.38 -23.13 10.32
CA GLU A 131 -6.97 -23.17 10.75
C GLU A 131 -6.38 -21.75 10.83
N VAL A 132 -6.46 -21.01 9.72
CA VAL A 132 -5.91 -19.64 9.63
C VAL A 132 -6.69 -18.68 10.53
N LEU A 133 -8.03 -18.78 10.62
CA LEU A 133 -8.82 -17.99 11.54
C LEU A 133 -8.37 -18.20 13.00
N THR A 134 -8.15 -19.46 13.39
CA THR A 134 -7.65 -19.81 14.72
C THR A 134 -6.26 -19.22 14.93
N ALA A 135 -5.36 -19.35 13.96
CA ALA A 135 -4.01 -18.80 14.06
C ALA A 135 -4.05 -17.27 14.21
N THR A 136 -4.91 -16.57 13.48
CA THR A 136 -5.11 -15.12 13.59
C THR A 136 -5.68 -14.72 14.95
N VAL A 137 -6.70 -15.43 15.45
CA VAL A 137 -7.26 -15.23 16.80
C VAL A 137 -6.17 -15.35 17.87
N LEU A 138 -5.35 -16.41 17.79
CA LEU A 138 -4.26 -16.63 18.74
C LEU A 138 -3.18 -15.54 18.62
N ASN A 139 -2.79 -15.19 17.39
CA ASN A 139 -1.78 -14.17 17.12
C ASN A 139 -2.18 -12.82 17.73
N GLU A 140 -3.43 -12.43 17.57
CA GLU A 140 -3.92 -11.14 18.06
C GLU A 140 -4.15 -11.15 19.58
N ILE A 141 -4.88 -12.14 20.12
CA ILE A 141 -5.24 -12.17 21.54
C ILE A 141 -4.00 -12.34 22.43
N TYR A 142 -3.03 -13.14 22.00
CA TYR A 142 -1.78 -13.35 22.73
C TYR A 142 -0.64 -12.43 22.30
N LYS A 143 -0.87 -11.51 21.35
CA LYS A 143 0.10 -10.52 20.85
C LYS A 143 1.41 -11.17 20.40
N LEU A 144 1.32 -12.22 19.60
CA LEU A 144 2.47 -13.04 19.19
C LEU A 144 3.35 -12.37 18.11
N ASN A 145 2.83 -11.35 17.42
CA ASN A 145 3.51 -10.59 16.36
C ASN A 145 4.03 -11.47 15.20
N LEU A 146 3.37 -12.59 14.92
CA LEU A 146 3.67 -13.42 13.75
C LEU A 146 3.16 -12.76 12.47
N THR A 147 3.95 -12.85 11.41
CA THR A 147 3.58 -12.41 10.06
C THR A 147 2.53 -13.34 9.44
N SER A 148 1.77 -12.84 8.46
CA SER A 148 0.79 -13.65 7.72
C SER A 148 1.38 -14.92 7.09
N PHE A 149 2.62 -14.85 6.61
CA PHE A 149 3.30 -16.03 6.06
C PHE A 149 3.64 -17.05 7.16
N GLU A 150 4.12 -16.60 8.32
CA GLU A 150 4.36 -17.49 9.46
C GLU A 150 3.07 -18.16 9.93
N LEU A 151 1.94 -17.44 9.96
CA LEU A 151 0.63 -18.03 10.28
C LEU A 151 0.25 -19.13 9.28
N ALA A 152 0.40 -18.89 7.98
CA ALA A 152 0.16 -19.89 6.95
C ALA A 152 1.03 -21.14 7.16
N MET A 153 2.33 -20.96 7.45
CA MET A 153 3.26 -22.05 7.74
C MET A 153 2.86 -22.86 8.98
N ARG A 154 2.40 -22.20 10.06
CA ARG A 154 1.91 -22.89 11.26
C ARG A 154 0.66 -23.70 10.98
N CYS A 155 -0.25 -23.18 10.15
CA CYS A 155 -1.46 -23.87 9.73
C CYS A 155 -1.16 -25.06 8.81
N HIS A 156 -0.24 -24.91 7.86
CA HIS A 156 0.20 -26.01 7.01
C HIS A 156 0.87 -27.13 7.84
N LYS A 157 1.70 -26.77 8.84
CA LYS A 157 2.22 -27.74 9.81
C LYS A 157 1.10 -28.40 10.62
N ALA A 158 0.10 -27.63 11.06
CA ALA A 158 -1.08 -28.15 11.75
C ALA A 158 -1.78 -29.25 10.94
N GLN A 159 -2.01 -28.96 9.66
CA GLN A 159 -2.69 -29.84 8.71
C GLN A 159 -1.88 -31.10 8.37
N SER A 160 -0.59 -30.95 8.08
CA SER A 160 0.27 -32.05 7.64
C SER A 160 0.65 -33.00 8.79
N GLU A 161 1.11 -32.48 9.93
CA GLU A 161 1.65 -33.30 11.01
C GLU A 161 0.57 -33.85 11.95
N TYR A 162 -0.45 -33.06 12.28
CA TYR A 162 -1.43 -33.42 13.32
C TYR A 162 -2.76 -33.89 12.75
N LEU A 163 -3.23 -33.32 11.64
CA LEU A 163 -4.44 -33.81 10.95
C LEU A 163 -4.13 -34.93 9.94
N GLN A 164 -2.86 -35.14 9.59
CA GLN A 164 -2.41 -36.12 8.60
C GLN A 164 -3.15 -35.98 7.25
N LEU A 165 -3.39 -34.71 6.88
CA LEU A 165 -3.93 -34.29 5.60
C LEU A 165 -2.74 -33.84 4.74
N ASN A 166 -2.30 -34.72 3.82
CA ASN A 166 -1.16 -34.48 2.95
C ASN A 166 -1.55 -33.59 1.75
N SER A 167 -1.92 -32.34 2.01
CA SER A 167 -2.13 -31.27 1.01
C SER A 167 -0.92 -30.35 0.92
N GLY A 168 -0.83 -29.53 -0.14
CA GLY A 168 0.14 -28.44 -0.19
C GLY A 168 -0.30 -27.24 0.66
N ILE A 169 0.53 -26.20 0.67
CA ILE A 169 0.35 -24.98 1.48
C ILE A 169 -0.59 -23.94 0.84
N MET A 170 -1.02 -24.17 -0.41
CA MET A 170 -1.78 -23.21 -1.20
C MET A 170 -2.96 -22.61 -0.43
N ASP A 171 -3.79 -23.46 0.19
CA ASP A 171 -5.01 -22.99 0.85
C ASP A 171 -4.69 -22.02 1.99
N GLN A 172 -3.71 -22.34 2.82
CA GLN A 172 -3.30 -21.49 3.94
C GLN A 172 -2.68 -20.18 3.45
N CYS A 173 -1.84 -20.23 2.42
CA CYS A 173 -1.27 -19.04 1.80
C CYS A 173 -2.33 -18.16 1.14
N ALA A 174 -3.22 -18.74 0.33
CA ALA A 174 -4.30 -18.04 -0.36
C ALA A 174 -5.18 -17.25 0.61
N ILE A 175 -5.48 -17.83 1.76
CA ILE A 175 -6.29 -17.17 2.80
C ILE A 175 -5.45 -16.17 3.58
N SER A 176 -4.32 -16.60 4.15
CA SER A 176 -3.56 -15.79 5.11
C SER A 176 -2.84 -14.61 4.47
N LEU A 177 -2.41 -14.73 3.22
CA LEU A 177 -1.70 -13.68 2.49
C LEU A 177 -2.63 -12.77 1.66
N ALA A 178 -3.94 -13.03 1.65
CA ALA A 178 -4.85 -12.33 0.76
C ALA A 178 -4.84 -10.80 0.92
N ARG A 179 -4.97 -10.13 -0.22
CA ARG A 179 -5.14 -8.68 -0.35
C ARG A 179 -6.41 -8.39 -1.13
N GLU A 180 -7.07 -7.31 -0.76
CA GLU A 180 -8.28 -6.86 -1.41
C GLU A 180 -8.04 -6.61 -2.91
N ASN A 181 -8.97 -7.04 -3.77
CA ASN A 181 -8.90 -6.92 -5.22
C ASN A 181 -7.63 -7.53 -5.87
N ASN A 182 -7.05 -8.58 -5.28
CA ASN A 182 -5.87 -9.25 -5.84
C ASN A 182 -6.00 -10.78 -5.85
N ALA A 183 -5.45 -11.41 -6.89
CA ALA A 183 -5.08 -12.81 -6.91
C ALA A 183 -3.66 -13.02 -6.38
N LEU A 184 -3.40 -14.20 -5.83
CA LEU A 184 -2.10 -14.60 -5.31
C LEU A 184 -1.46 -15.58 -6.29
N PHE A 185 -0.41 -15.16 -6.98
CA PHE A 185 0.43 -16.07 -7.74
C PHE A 185 1.46 -16.69 -6.81
N LEU A 186 1.33 -17.97 -6.49
CA LEU A 186 2.13 -18.64 -5.47
C LEU A 186 2.98 -19.76 -6.08
N ASP A 187 4.29 -19.68 -5.91
CA ASP A 187 5.25 -20.75 -6.20
C ASP A 187 5.35 -21.68 -4.99
N ASN A 188 4.78 -22.89 -5.07
CA ASN A 188 4.81 -23.86 -3.98
C ASN A 188 6.17 -24.56 -3.81
N TYR A 189 7.12 -24.37 -4.73
CA TYR A 189 8.47 -24.92 -4.63
C TYR A 189 9.40 -23.97 -3.88
N MET A 190 9.47 -22.69 -4.29
CA MET A 190 10.31 -21.69 -3.60
C MET A 190 9.60 -21.00 -2.43
N LEU A 191 8.28 -21.16 -2.30
CA LEU A 191 7.41 -20.43 -1.36
C LEU A 191 7.44 -18.91 -1.54
N ASN A 192 7.71 -18.46 -2.77
CA ASN A 192 7.58 -17.06 -3.17
C ASN A 192 6.18 -16.78 -3.70
N TYR A 193 5.74 -15.52 -3.62
CA TYR A 193 4.44 -15.12 -4.13
C TYR A 193 4.44 -13.69 -4.67
N GLU A 194 3.53 -13.43 -5.61
CA GLU A 194 3.23 -12.13 -6.20
C GLU A 194 1.72 -11.87 -6.11
N TYR A 195 1.35 -10.59 -5.99
CA TYR A 195 -0.04 -10.16 -6.07
C TYR A 195 -0.33 -9.65 -7.47
N ILE A 196 -1.37 -10.20 -8.11
CA ILE A 196 -1.87 -9.72 -9.40
C ILE A 196 -3.20 -9.01 -9.14
N PRO A 197 -3.44 -7.81 -9.70
CA PRO A 197 -4.76 -7.21 -9.69
C PRO A 197 -5.81 -8.21 -10.19
N TYR A 198 -6.86 -8.44 -9.39
CA TYR A 198 -8.01 -9.23 -9.81
C TYR A 198 -8.96 -8.29 -10.55
N ASP A 199 -8.72 -8.14 -11.86
CA ASP A 199 -9.54 -7.35 -12.77
C ASP A 199 -9.95 -8.22 -13.96
N LEU A 200 -11.25 -8.50 -14.04
CA LEU A 200 -11.84 -9.32 -15.09
C LEU A 200 -12.63 -8.48 -16.11
N GLY A 201 -12.51 -7.14 -16.05
CA GLY A 201 -13.25 -6.22 -16.91
C GLY A 201 -14.76 -6.41 -16.81
N ASP A 202 -15.41 -6.68 -17.94
CA ASP A 202 -16.86 -6.90 -18.02
C ASP A 202 -17.31 -8.31 -17.58
N TYR A 203 -16.43 -9.08 -16.92
CA TYR A 203 -16.72 -10.44 -16.46
C TYR A 203 -16.62 -10.59 -14.95
N SER A 204 -17.36 -11.56 -14.43
CA SER A 204 -17.31 -11.98 -13.03
C SER A 204 -17.21 -13.50 -12.91
N ILE A 205 -16.67 -13.98 -11.79
CA ILE A 205 -16.63 -15.41 -11.47
C ILE A 205 -17.90 -15.79 -10.71
N VAL A 206 -18.63 -16.75 -11.25
CA VAL A 206 -19.75 -17.42 -10.58
C VAL A 206 -19.28 -18.80 -10.10
N VAL A 207 -19.45 -19.06 -8.81
CA VAL A 207 -19.24 -20.39 -8.21
C VAL A 207 -20.50 -21.22 -8.45
N CYS A 208 -20.33 -22.34 -9.15
CA CYS A 208 -21.38 -23.31 -9.48
C CYS A 208 -21.19 -24.56 -8.60
N GLN A 209 -21.89 -24.62 -7.48
CA GLN A 209 -21.82 -25.71 -6.51
C GLN A 209 -22.76 -26.86 -6.90
N THR A 210 -22.20 -28.06 -7.03
CA THR A 210 -22.96 -29.27 -7.42
C THR A 210 -23.92 -29.79 -6.35
N ASN A 211 -23.70 -29.43 -5.07
CA ASN A 211 -24.43 -29.96 -3.90
C ASN A 211 -24.43 -31.50 -3.80
N LYS A 212 -23.53 -32.18 -4.51
CA LYS A 212 -23.35 -33.62 -4.38
C LYS A 212 -22.43 -33.94 -3.19
N PRO A 213 -22.90 -34.72 -2.20
CA PRO A 213 -22.06 -35.16 -1.10
C PRO A 213 -20.97 -36.10 -1.62
N SER A 214 -19.70 -35.75 -1.43
CA SER A 214 -18.60 -36.59 -1.90
C SER A 214 -18.09 -37.51 -0.79
N GLN A 215 -18.71 -38.68 -0.67
CA GLN A 215 -18.20 -39.76 0.16
C GLN A 215 -16.94 -40.32 -0.54
N LYS A 216 -15.74 -40.07 0.01
CA LYS A 216 -14.39 -40.59 -0.40
C LYS A 216 -13.40 -39.60 -1.06
N VAL A 217 -13.64 -38.28 -1.05
CA VAL A 217 -12.67 -37.27 -1.56
C VAL A 217 -11.26 -37.51 -1.00
N ASN A 218 -11.11 -37.56 0.32
CA ASN A 218 -9.80 -37.69 0.97
C ASN A 218 -9.03 -38.94 0.55
N SER A 219 -9.70 -40.08 0.36
CA SER A 219 -9.02 -41.30 -0.09
C SER A 219 -8.54 -41.21 -1.54
N LYS A 220 -9.34 -40.60 -2.43
CA LYS A 220 -8.98 -40.45 -3.84
C LYS A 220 -7.93 -39.36 -4.04
N TYR A 221 -8.00 -38.27 -3.27
CA TYR A 221 -6.98 -37.24 -3.22
C TYR A 221 -5.63 -37.81 -2.78
N LYS A 222 -5.59 -38.55 -1.65
CA LYS A 222 -4.37 -39.23 -1.18
C LYS A 222 -3.83 -40.23 -2.21
N GLN A 223 -4.70 -40.86 -2.99
CA GLN A 223 -4.29 -41.71 -4.10
C GLN A 223 -3.56 -40.91 -5.20
N ARG A 224 -4.04 -39.71 -5.58
CA ARG A 224 -3.35 -38.84 -6.56
C ARG A 224 -1.96 -38.41 -6.10
N VAL A 225 -1.83 -38.01 -4.84
CA VAL A 225 -0.52 -37.68 -4.23
C VAL A 225 0.45 -38.85 -4.34
N ARG A 226 0.01 -40.08 -4.01
CA ARG A 226 0.86 -41.29 -4.15
C ARG A 226 1.21 -41.62 -5.59
N GLU A 227 0.26 -41.45 -6.52
CA GLU A 227 0.49 -41.66 -7.95
C GLU A 227 1.57 -40.70 -8.48
N CYS A 228 1.48 -39.41 -8.15
CA CYS A 228 2.49 -38.41 -8.50
C CYS A 228 3.85 -38.71 -7.85
N GLN A 229 3.89 -39.05 -6.56
CA GLN A 229 5.13 -39.40 -5.88
C GLN A 229 5.80 -40.62 -6.53
N ARG A 230 5.03 -41.67 -6.84
CA ARG A 230 5.55 -42.86 -7.53
C ARG A 230 6.10 -42.53 -8.91
N ALA A 231 5.43 -41.66 -9.66
CA ALA A 231 5.94 -41.22 -10.96
C ALA A 231 7.26 -40.45 -10.81
N LEU A 232 7.33 -39.53 -9.84
CA LEU A 232 8.53 -38.75 -9.54
C LEU A 232 9.72 -39.64 -9.15
N ASP A 233 9.50 -40.65 -8.31
CA ASP A 233 10.55 -41.59 -7.86
C ASP A 233 11.16 -42.38 -9.04
N ILE A 234 10.35 -42.72 -10.05
CA ILE A 234 10.80 -43.41 -11.26
C ILE A 234 11.58 -42.45 -12.16
N ILE A 235 11.05 -41.24 -12.37
CA ILE A 235 11.65 -40.22 -13.24
C ILE A 235 12.99 -39.74 -12.69
N LYS A 236 13.13 -39.60 -11.37
CA LYS A 236 14.37 -39.19 -10.68
C LYS A 236 15.57 -40.10 -10.95
N ASN A 237 15.34 -41.36 -11.33
CA ASN A 237 16.42 -42.27 -11.72
C ASN A 237 17.08 -41.90 -13.05
N ASN A 238 16.40 -41.11 -13.88
CA ASN A 238 16.85 -40.75 -15.23
C ASN A 238 17.01 -39.23 -15.42
N PHE A 239 16.35 -38.41 -14.60
CA PHE A 239 16.35 -36.96 -14.70
C PHE A 239 16.65 -36.30 -13.35
N ASN A 240 17.48 -35.26 -13.34
CA ASN A 240 17.80 -34.49 -12.13
C ASN A 240 16.70 -33.45 -11.82
N VAL A 241 15.52 -33.92 -11.40
CA VAL A 241 14.37 -33.06 -11.05
C VAL A 241 13.91 -33.33 -9.62
N LEU A 242 13.58 -32.26 -8.88
CA LEU A 242 13.14 -32.38 -7.48
C LEU A 242 11.63 -32.59 -7.36
N THR A 243 10.84 -32.03 -8.27
CA THR A 243 9.38 -32.17 -8.34
C THR A 243 8.91 -32.36 -9.78
N LEU A 244 7.67 -32.81 -9.97
CA LEU A 244 7.11 -33.11 -11.30
C LEU A 244 6.92 -31.86 -12.18
N THR A 245 6.68 -30.69 -11.59
CA THR A 245 6.50 -29.44 -12.35
C THR A 245 7.79 -28.90 -12.94
N LYS A 246 8.96 -29.37 -12.47
CA LYS A 246 10.27 -28.99 -13.02
C LYS A 246 10.72 -29.89 -14.18
N ILE A 247 9.80 -30.68 -14.72
CA ILE A 247 10.01 -31.47 -15.93
C ILE A 247 9.68 -30.58 -17.14
N PRO A 248 10.66 -30.28 -18.01
CA PRO A 248 10.38 -29.62 -19.29
C PRO A 248 9.42 -30.46 -20.15
N LYS A 249 8.48 -29.79 -20.82
CA LYS A 249 7.43 -30.45 -21.62
C LYS A 249 8.00 -31.31 -22.74
N GLU A 250 9.16 -30.94 -23.27
CA GLU A 250 9.86 -31.65 -24.34
C GLU A 250 10.27 -33.07 -23.92
N TYR A 251 10.31 -33.36 -22.61
CA TYR A 251 10.63 -34.69 -22.10
C TYR A 251 9.42 -35.58 -21.85
N LEU A 252 8.19 -35.12 -22.11
CA LEU A 252 6.98 -35.92 -21.88
C LEU A 252 6.96 -37.22 -22.70
N GLU A 253 7.34 -37.17 -23.98
CA GLU A 253 7.41 -38.37 -24.83
C GLU A 253 8.45 -39.38 -24.31
N MET A 254 9.58 -38.90 -23.80
CA MET A 254 10.59 -39.77 -23.18
C MET A 254 10.07 -40.38 -21.87
N ILE A 255 9.37 -39.59 -21.06
CA ILE A 255 8.81 -40.02 -19.77
C ILE A 255 7.70 -41.05 -19.95
N GLU A 256 6.89 -40.96 -21.01
CA GLU A 256 5.86 -41.95 -21.33
C GLU A 256 6.46 -43.36 -21.41
N ASN A 257 7.64 -43.49 -22.02
CA ASN A 257 8.35 -44.76 -22.16
C ASN A 257 9.02 -45.27 -20.87
N LEU A 258 9.21 -44.40 -19.88
CA LEU A 258 9.83 -44.75 -18.60
C LEU A 258 8.83 -45.23 -17.55
N LEU A 259 7.58 -44.78 -17.66
CA LEU A 259 6.55 -45.08 -16.67
C LEU A 259 5.92 -46.45 -16.94
N PRO A 260 5.65 -47.25 -15.90
CA PRO A 260 5.19 -48.63 -16.04
C PRO A 260 3.75 -48.74 -16.57
N ASP A 261 2.97 -47.66 -16.52
CA ASP A 261 1.61 -47.61 -17.01
C ASP A 261 1.20 -46.20 -17.45
N ASN A 262 0.24 -46.15 -18.38
CA ASN A 262 -0.30 -44.90 -18.92
C ASN A 262 -1.04 -44.06 -17.86
N LYS A 263 -1.47 -44.65 -16.74
CA LYS A 263 -2.17 -43.88 -15.69
C LYS A 263 -1.20 -42.92 -15.01
N LEU A 264 0.00 -43.38 -14.65
CA LEU A 264 1.05 -42.53 -14.08
C LEU A 264 1.48 -41.45 -15.08
N TYR A 265 1.64 -41.81 -16.36
CA TYR A 265 1.97 -40.84 -17.40
C TYR A 265 0.93 -39.73 -17.49
N ARG A 266 -0.36 -40.05 -17.51
CA ARG A 266 -1.42 -39.03 -17.50
C ARG A 266 -1.38 -38.10 -16.29
N ARG A 267 -0.95 -38.58 -15.11
CA ARG A 267 -0.76 -37.70 -13.93
C ARG A 267 0.38 -36.71 -14.16
N VAL A 268 1.50 -37.17 -14.70
CA VAL A 268 2.64 -36.30 -15.05
C VAL A 268 2.24 -35.31 -16.13
N LEU A 269 1.56 -35.78 -17.18
CA LEU A 269 1.06 -34.93 -18.27
C LEU A 269 0.16 -33.82 -17.76
N HIS A 270 -0.77 -34.12 -16.84
CA HIS A 270 -1.58 -33.09 -16.18
C HIS A 270 -0.69 -32.09 -15.45
N VAL A 271 0.20 -32.54 -14.55
CA VAL A 271 1.02 -31.67 -13.70
C VAL A 271 1.90 -30.74 -14.53
N VAL A 272 2.62 -31.28 -15.53
CA VAL A 272 3.51 -30.50 -16.40
C VAL A 272 2.72 -29.49 -17.24
N THR A 273 1.60 -29.91 -17.83
CA THR A 273 0.81 -29.00 -18.67
C THR A 273 -0.03 -28.00 -17.85
N GLU A 274 -0.38 -28.32 -16.61
CA GLU A 274 -1.11 -27.41 -15.71
C GLU A 274 -0.21 -26.28 -15.26
N GLU A 275 1.07 -26.56 -14.97
CA GLU A 275 2.08 -25.52 -14.71
C GLU A 275 2.11 -24.50 -15.86
N GLU A 276 2.20 -24.96 -17.12
CA GLU A 276 2.16 -24.07 -18.29
C GLU A 276 0.86 -23.25 -18.36
N ARG A 277 -0.29 -23.86 -18.04
CA ARG A 277 -1.58 -23.18 -18.04
C ARG A 277 -1.66 -22.10 -16.97
N VAL A 278 -1.10 -22.34 -15.79
CA VAL A 278 -1.01 -21.34 -14.73
C VAL A 278 -0.13 -20.18 -15.15
N LEU A 279 1.05 -20.44 -15.71
CA LEU A 279 1.96 -19.39 -16.18
C LEU A 279 1.30 -18.55 -17.29
N LYS A 280 0.60 -19.18 -18.24
CA LYS A 280 -0.17 -18.45 -19.26
C LYS A 280 -1.32 -17.64 -18.69
N SER A 281 -2.00 -18.15 -17.67
CA SER A 281 -3.09 -17.44 -17.01
C SER A 281 -2.60 -16.26 -16.17
N TYR A 282 -1.43 -16.40 -15.55
CA TYR A 282 -0.72 -15.34 -14.86
C TYR A 282 -0.44 -14.17 -15.81
N GLU A 283 0.18 -14.44 -16.96
CA GLU A 283 0.44 -13.41 -17.98
C GLU A 283 -0.88 -12.81 -18.51
N ALA A 284 -1.86 -13.66 -18.84
CA ALA A 284 -3.15 -13.21 -19.37
C ALA A 284 -3.88 -12.25 -18.42
N LEU A 285 -3.89 -12.54 -17.11
CA LEU A 285 -4.51 -11.65 -16.12
C LEU A 285 -3.69 -10.36 -15.92
N LYS A 286 -2.36 -10.39 -16.02
CA LYS A 286 -1.52 -9.17 -15.98
C LYS A 286 -1.74 -8.27 -17.18
N GLU A 287 -2.03 -8.85 -18.35
CA GLU A 287 -2.26 -8.12 -19.61
C GLU A 287 -3.74 -7.80 -19.88
N HIS A 288 -4.65 -8.14 -18.96
CA HIS A 288 -6.11 -8.04 -19.13
C HIS A 288 -6.65 -8.83 -20.34
N ASP A 289 -5.96 -9.91 -20.75
CA ASP A 289 -6.38 -10.82 -21.81
C ASP A 289 -7.32 -11.91 -21.26
N ILE A 290 -8.59 -11.53 -21.11
CA ILE A 290 -9.63 -12.40 -20.58
C ILE A 290 -9.90 -13.62 -21.48
N ASP A 291 -9.72 -13.48 -22.79
CA ASP A 291 -9.94 -14.57 -23.75
C ASP A 291 -8.89 -15.68 -23.58
N THR A 292 -7.61 -15.32 -23.44
CA THR A 292 -6.55 -16.30 -23.16
C THR A 292 -6.76 -16.96 -21.80
N PHE A 293 -7.15 -16.18 -20.78
CA PHE A 293 -7.46 -16.72 -19.46
C PHE A 293 -8.61 -17.73 -19.51
N ALA A 294 -9.71 -17.38 -20.21
CA ALA A 294 -10.86 -18.26 -20.44
C ALA A 294 -10.45 -19.56 -21.17
N LEU A 295 -9.59 -19.46 -22.18
CA LEU A 295 -9.04 -20.61 -22.90
C LEU A 295 -8.25 -21.54 -21.95
N GLN A 296 -7.40 -20.99 -21.08
CA GLN A 296 -6.63 -21.78 -20.11
C GLN A 296 -7.53 -22.43 -19.05
N MET A 297 -8.55 -21.72 -18.56
CA MET A 297 -9.55 -22.28 -17.64
C MET A 297 -10.20 -23.52 -18.25
N ASN A 298 -10.66 -23.42 -19.50
CA ASN A 298 -11.32 -24.52 -20.18
C ASN A 298 -10.36 -25.71 -20.38
N ALA A 299 -9.15 -25.46 -20.85
CA ALA A 299 -8.12 -26.48 -21.06
C ALA A 299 -7.71 -27.20 -19.76
N SER A 300 -7.68 -26.47 -18.65
CA SER A 300 -7.42 -27.07 -17.34
C SER A 300 -8.52 -28.05 -16.92
N HIS A 301 -9.80 -27.72 -17.15
CA HIS A 301 -10.89 -28.65 -16.87
C HIS A 301 -10.77 -29.95 -17.66
N GLU A 302 -10.47 -29.87 -18.96
CA GLU A 302 -10.28 -31.07 -19.79
C GLU A 302 -9.14 -31.93 -19.24
N SER A 303 -8.02 -31.31 -18.85
CA SER A 303 -6.89 -32.00 -18.23
C SER A 303 -7.26 -32.65 -16.88
N LEU A 304 -8.02 -31.97 -16.03
CA LEU A 304 -8.49 -32.52 -14.76
C LEU A 304 -9.46 -33.69 -14.95
N ARG A 305 -10.31 -33.63 -15.98
CA ARG A 305 -11.24 -34.69 -16.33
C ARG A 305 -10.51 -35.91 -16.93
N ASP A 306 -9.66 -35.70 -17.93
CA ASP A 306 -9.15 -36.78 -18.78
C ASP A 306 -7.78 -37.30 -18.35
N ASN A 307 -6.89 -36.38 -17.93
CA ASN A 307 -5.51 -36.69 -17.54
C ASN A 307 -5.35 -36.90 -16.04
N TYR A 308 -6.08 -36.14 -15.21
CA TYR A 308 -6.01 -36.28 -13.75
C TYR A 308 -7.14 -37.11 -13.15
N ASP A 309 -8.25 -37.30 -13.87
CA ASP A 309 -9.38 -38.16 -13.47
C ASP A 309 -9.90 -37.77 -12.06
N VAL A 310 -10.11 -36.47 -11.85
CA VAL A 310 -10.63 -35.92 -10.59
C VAL A 310 -12.01 -35.28 -10.74
N SER A 311 -12.60 -35.29 -11.92
CA SER A 311 -13.98 -34.80 -12.10
C SER A 311 -15.03 -35.83 -11.65
N SER A 312 -16.31 -35.52 -11.88
CA SER A 312 -17.45 -36.43 -11.69
C SER A 312 -18.51 -36.17 -12.76
N SER A 313 -19.49 -37.07 -12.89
CA SER A 313 -20.63 -36.88 -13.80
C SER A 313 -21.32 -35.54 -13.59
N GLU A 314 -21.55 -35.17 -12.33
CA GLU A 314 -22.23 -33.93 -11.94
C GLU A 314 -21.38 -32.70 -12.21
N LEU A 315 -20.08 -32.80 -11.94
CA LEU A 315 -19.14 -31.69 -12.15
C LEU A 315 -18.86 -31.47 -13.65
N ASN A 316 -18.82 -32.54 -14.45
CA ASN A 316 -18.77 -32.42 -15.90
C ASN A 316 -20.05 -31.78 -16.43
N LYS A 317 -21.21 -32.23 -15.94
CA LYS A 317 -22.51 -31.74 -16.39
C LYS A 317 -22.72 -30.26 -16.05
N ILE A 318 -22.35 -29.82 -14.84
CA ILE A 318 -22.49 -28.40 -14.46
C ILE A 318 -21.55 -27.49 -15.28
N VAL A 319 -20.34 -27.97 -15.61
CA VAL A 319 -19.40 -27.23 -16.48
C VAL A 319 -19.90 -27.19 -17.92
N GLU A 320 -20.40 -28.30 -18.45
CA GLU A 320 -21.01 -28.39 -19.78
C GLU A 320 -22.18 -27.42 -19.92
N LEU A 321 -23.11 -27.43 -18.96
CA LEU A 321 -24.25 -26.53 -18.94
C LEU A 321 -23.81 -25.06 -18.84
N ALA A 322 -22.84 -24.75 -17.97
CA ALA A 322 -22.33 -23.39 -17.83
C ALA A 322 -21.74 -22.86 -19.14
N ARG A 323 -20.89 -23.65 -19.83
CA ARG A 323 -20.29 -23.25 -21.11
C ARG A 323 -21.29 -23.06 -22.25
N ASN A 324 -22.46 -23.70 -22.15
CA ASN A 324 -23.53 -23.56 -23.13
C ASN A 324 -24.53 -22.45 -22.77
N GLU A 325 -24.37 -21.80 -21.61
CA GLU A 325 -25.22 -20.70 -21.18
C GLU A 325 -24.74 -19.38 -21.81
N GLN A 326 -25.69 -18.51 -22.14
CA GLN A 326 -25.39 -17.21 -22.71
C GLN A 326 -24.56 -16.36 -21.73
N GLY A 327 -23.53 -15.68 -22.25
CA GLY A 327 -22.64 -14.82 -21.47
C GLY A 327 -21.51 -15.55 -20.74
N CYS A 328 -21.48 -16.88 -20.71
CA CYS A 328 -20.38 -17.65 -20.11
C CYS A 328 -19.32 -18.02 -21.17
N ILE A 329 -18.07 -17.60 -20.97
CA ILE A 329 -16.98 -17.85 -21.93
C ILE A 329 -16.03 -18.98 -21.49
N ALA A 330 -16.01 -19.30 -20.19
CA ALA A 330 -15.26 -20.43 -19.68
C ALA A 330 -15.88 -21.00 -18.41
N ALA A 331 -15.72 -22.30 -18.22
CA ALA A 331 -16.00 -22.92 -16.93
C ALA A 331 -15.06 -24.10 -16.66
N ARG A 332 -14.73 -24.30 -15.38
CA ARG A 332 -13.86 -25.38 -14.91
C ARG A 332 -14.22 -25.80 -13.50
N MET A 333 -13.74 -26.98 -13.08
CA MET A 333 -13.80 -27.34 -11.67
C MET A 333 -12.77 -26.59 -10.84
N THR A 334 -13.03 -26.42 -9.54
CA THR A 334 -12.06 -25.92 -8.56
C THR A 334 -12.05 -26.81 -7.29
N GLY A 335 -10.92 -26.81 -6.58
CA GLY A 335 -10.63 -27.65 -5.43
C GLY A 335 -10.27 -29.09 -5.80
N ALA A 336 -10.40 -29.98 -4.82
CA ALA A 336 -9.95 -31.37 -4.90
C ALA A 336 -10.73 -32.27 -5.90
N GLY A 337 -11.85 -31.80 -6.44
CA GLY A 337 -12.71 -32.55 -7.34
C GLY A 337 -13.56 -33.65 -6.66
N PHE A 338 -14.01 -34.60 -7.48
CA PHE A 338 -14.92 -35.70 -7.13
C PHE A 338 -16.30 -35.24 -6.63
N GLY A 339 -16.73 -34.05 -7.08
CA GLY A 339 -17.87 -33.28 -6.59
C GLY A 339 -17.45 -31.83 -6.39
N GLY A 340 -18.11 -31.11 -5.47
CA GLY A 340 -17.73 -29.76 -5.07
C GLY A 340 -18.23 -28.69 -6.05
N CYS A 341 -17.34 -27.78 -6.43
CA CYS A 341 -17.69 -26.57 -7.20
C CYS A 341 -16.96 -26.48 -8.54
N ALA A 342 -17.62 -25.81 -9.47
CA ALA A 342 -17.03 -25.24 -10.65
C ALA A 342 -16.99 -23.72 -10.56
N LEU A 343 -16.12 -23.10 -11.34
CA LEU A 343 -16.05 -21.67 -11.60
C LEU A 343 -16.52 -21.44 -13.03
N ALA A 344 -17.42 -20.49 -13.23
CA ALA A 344 -17.84 -20.00 -14.52
C ALA A 344 -17.45 -18.52 -14.66
N LEU A 345 -16.85 -18.15 -15.79
CA LEU A 345 -16.49 -16.79 -16.14
C LEU A 345 -17.60 -16.22 -17.02
N VAL A 346 -18.39 -15.30 -16.45
CA VAL A 346 -19.67 -14.85 -17.00
C VAL A 346 -19.65 -13.34 -17.16
N HIS A 347 -20.06 -12.87 -18.34
CA HIS A 347 -20.20 -11.45 -18.62
C HIS A 347 -21.27 -10.81 -17.72
N ASN A 348 -20.99 -9.61 -17.21
CA ASN A 348 -21.76 -8.96 -16.16
C ASN A 348 -23.24 -8.76 -16.53
N ASP A 349 -23.52 -8.45 -17.80
CA ASP A 349 -24.89 -8.30 -18.34
C ASP A 349 -25.76 -9.56 -18.22
N PHE A 350 -25.15 -10.75 -18.13
CA PHE A 350 -25.86 -12.03 -18.12
C PHE A 350 -25.87 -12.70 -16.74
N LEU A 351 -25.30 -12.09 -15.69
CA LEU A 351 -25.13 -12.76 -14.38
C LEU A 351 -26.43 -13.25 -13.75
N VAL A 352 -27.50 -12.44 -13.81
CA VAL A 352 -28.79 -12.80 -13.22
C VAL A 352 -29.41 -13.97 -13.98
N GLU A 353 -29.52 -13.84 -15.30
CA GLU A 353 -30.09 -14.87 -16.17
C GLU A 353 -29.27 -16.17 -16.11
N PHE A 354 -27.94 -16.08 -16.12
CA PHE A 354 -27.04 -17.22 -15.99
C PHE A 354 -27.34 -18.02 -14.71
N LYS A 355 -27.41 -17.37 -13.54
CA LYS A 355 -27.67 -18.05 -12.26
C LYS A 355 -29.03 -18.74 -12.23
N GLU A 356 -30.06 -18.08 -12.75
CA GLU A 356 -31.44 -18.62 -12.80
C GLU A 356 -31.55 -19.81 -13.78
N ASN A 357 -31.00 -19.66 -14.98
CA ASN A 357 -31.02 -20.71 -16.01
C ASN A 357 -30.19 -21.91 -15.57
N MET A 358 -29.02 -21.69 -14.98
CA MET A 358 -28.17 -22.77 -14.47
C MET A 358 -28.85 -23.56 -13.35
N ALA A 359 -29.53 -22.89 -12.41
CA ALA A 359 -30.29 -23.57 -11.36
C ALA A 359 -31.36 -24.50 -11.92
N LYS A 360 -32.10 -24.05 -12.94
CA LYS A 360 -33.12 -24.84 -13.61
C LYS A 360 -32.53 -25.98 -14.45
N LYS A 361 -31.63 -25.68 -15.39
CA LYS A 361 -31.05 -26.65 -16.32
C LYS A 361 -30.29 -27.76 -15.59
N TYR A 362 -29.55 -27.41 -14.53
CA TYR A 362 -28.83 -28.40 -13.75
C TYR A 362 -29.78 -29.35 -13.00
N PHE A 363 -30.87 -28.82 -12.43
CA PHE A 363 -31.89 -29.64 -11.79
C PHE A 363 -32.61 -30.55 -12.80
N ASP A 364 -33.00 -30.02 -13.96
CA ASP A 364 -33.70 -30.79 -15.00
C ASP A 364 -32.85 -31.98 -15.50
N GLU A 365 -31.52 -31.80 -15.60
CA GLU A 365 -30.60 -32.83 -16.09
C GLU A 365 -30.12 -33.82 -15.01
N THR A 366 -30.05 -33.41 -13.74
CA THR A 366 -29.43 -34.23 -12.67
C THR A 366 -30.38 -34.62 -11.55
N GLY A 367 -31.52 -33.95 -11.41
CA GLY A 367 -32.41 -34.04 -10.26
C GLY A 367 -31.84 -33.42 -8.97
N ILE A 368 -30.72 -32.69 -9.04
CA ILE A 368 -30.03 -32.09 -7.90
C ILE A 368 -30.15 -30.57 -7.96
N HIS A 369 -30.54 -29.94 -6.85
CA HIS A 369 -30.50 -28.49 -6.72
C HIS A 369 -29.06 -28.02 -6.50
N GLY A 370 -28.45 -27.40 -7.52
CA GLY A 370 -27.17 -26.72 -7.40
C GLY A 370 -27.30 -25.34 -6.75
N ALA A 371 -26.19 -24.75 -6.32
CA ALA A 371 -26.13 -23.36 -5.86
C ALA A 371 -25.18 -22.54 -6.74
N PHE A 372 -25.61 -21.33 -7.10
CA PHE A 372 -24.92 -20.47 -8.07
C PHE A 372 -24.81 -19.07 -7.49
N PHE A 373 -23.61 -18.65 -7.16
CA PHE A 373 -23.38 -17.36 -6.51
C PHE A 373 -22.10 -16.71 -7.01
N GLU A 374 -22.14 -15.39 -7.08
CA GLU A 374 -21.02 -14.55 -7.46
C GLU A 374 -20.07 -14.39 -6.28
N VAL A 375 -18.78 -14.29 -6.56
CA VAL A 375 -17.74 -14.03 -5.55
C VAL A 375 -16.79 -12.95 -6.04
N SER A 376 -16.28 -12.17 -5.10
CA SER A 376 -15.28 -11.13 -5.36
C SER A 376 -14.02 -11.37 -4.54
N ALA A 377 -12.87 -10.94 -5.06
CA ALA A 377 -11.60 -11.01 -4.36
C ALA A 377 -11.59 -10.07 -3.14
N CYS A 378 -11.26 -10.59 -1.96
CA CYS A 378 -11.25 -9.80 -0.72
C CYS A 378 -9.94 -9.93 0.06
N GLY A 379 -9.76 -9.08 1.08
CA GLY A 379 -8.61 -9.15 1.98
C GLY A 379 -8.64 -10.36 2.93
N GLY A 380 -7.47 -10.69 3.48
CA GLY A 380 -7.28 -11.83 4.37
C GLY A 380 -7.97 -11.76 5.75
N PRO A 381 -7.67 -12.74 6.61
CA PRO A 381 -8.20 -12.83 7.96
C PRO A 381 -7.91 -11.58 8.78
N ARG A 382 -8.90 -11.13 9.53
CA ARG A 382 -8.83 -9.91 10.31
C ARG A 382 -9.77 -9.97 11.50
N ARG A 383 -9.45 -9.21 12.55
CA ARG A 383 -10.45 -8.83 13.52
C ARG A 383 -11.46 -7.92 12.84
N LEU A 384 -12.73 -8.22 13.10
CA LEU A 384 -13.82 -7.34 12.76
C LEU A 384 -14.19 -6.51 13.98
N PRO A 385 -14.82 -5.35 13.74
CA PRO A 385 -15.66 -4.76 14.77
C PRO A 385 -16.60 -5.83 15.29
N LYS A 386 -16.92 -5.73 16.58
CA LYS A 386 -17.90 -6.62 17.21
C LYS A 386 -19.20 -6.61 16.38
N ASP A 387 -20.05 -7.66 16.36
CA ASP A 387 -21.38 -7.55 15.70
C ASP A 387 -22.32 -6.56 16.40
N THR A 388 -21.79 -6.01 17.50
CA THR A 388 -22.07 -4.72 18.12
C THR A 388 -20.89 -3.77 17.89
N GLU A 389 -20.63 -3.37 16.65
CA GLU A 389 -20.63 -1.95 16.40
C GLU A 389 -21.88 -1.63 15.61
N SER A 390 -22.99 -1.62 16.34
CA SER A 390 -24.10 -0.78 15.92
C SER A 390 -23.54 0.60 15.59
N LEU A 391 -24.16 1.34 14.66
CA LEU A 391 -23.75 2.72 14.39
C LEU A 391 -23.60 3.52 15.70
N SER A 392 -24.39 3.20 16.73
CA SER A 392 -24.28 3.69 18.10
C SER A 392 -22.92 3.45 18.74
N ASP A 393 -22.40 2.23 18.70
CA ASP A 393 -21.10 1.89 19.28
C ASP A 393 -19.98 2.57 18.48
N ALA A 394 -20.05 2.60 17.14
CA ALA A 394 -19.05 3.30 16.33
C ALA A 394 -19.01 4.80 16.65
N ILE A 395 -20.17 5.43 16.81
CA ILE A 395 -20.25 6.83 17.25
C ILE A 395 -19.73 6.99 18.68
N ALA A 396 -20.05 6.08 19.60
CA ALA A 396 -19.53 6.09 20.97
C ALA A 396 -18.00 5.91 21.02
N SER A 397 -17.46 4.98 20.23
CA SER A 397 -16.04 4.72 20.02
C SER A 397 -15.34 5.94 19.44
N LEU A 398 -15.94 6.61 18.45
CA LEU A 398 -15.36 7.81 17.85
C LEU A 398 -15.31 8.99 18.83
N VAL A 399 -16.37 9.20 19.59
CA VAL A 399 -16.42 10.25 20.61
C VAL A 399 -15.43 9.94 21.74
N GLN A 400 -15.33 8.67 22.17
CA GLN A 400 -14.33 8.26 23.16
C GLN A 400 -12.91 8.45 22.63
N TYR A 401 -12.64 8.08 21.38
CA TYR A 401 -11.36 8.30 20.73
C TYR A 401 -10.98 9.79 20.75
N ALA A 402 -11.94 10.69 20.49
CA ALA A 402 -11.70 12.12 20.50
C ALA A 402 -11.35 12.65 21.91
N ILE A 403 -11.96 12.09 22.96
CA ILE A 403 -11.64 12.40 24.36
C ILE A 403 -10.25 11.86 24.73
N ASP A 404 -9.98 10.59 24.43
CA ASP A 404 -8.70 9.93 24.71
C ASP A 404 -7.53 10.60 23.96
N SER A 405 -7.80 11.17 22.79
CA SER A 405 -6.84 11.91 21.97
C SER A 405 -6.76 13.39 22.30
N HIS A 406 -7.48 13.86 23.33
CA HIS A 406 -7.54 15.25 23.76
C HIS A 406 -7.98 16.24 22.67
N LEU A 407 -8.85 15.80 21.75
CA LEU A 407 -9.50 16.69 20.78
C LEU A 407 -10.68 17.44 21.41
N ILE A 408 -11.38 16.78 22.33
CA ILE A 408 -12.51 17.32 23.10
C ILE A 408 -12.40 16.86 24.56
N GLU A 409 -13.17 17.50 25.45
CA GLU A 409 -13.31 17.08 26.84
C GLU A 409 -14.60 16.25 27.03
N GLU A 410 -14.75 15.58 28.17
CA GLU A 410 -15.91 14.72 28.48
C GLU A 410 -17.24 15.50 28.41
N GLU A 411 -17.22 16.79 28.77
CA GLU A 411 -18.38 17.68 28.72
C GLU A 411 -18.93 17.89 27.30
N ASP A 412 -18.11 17.67 26.26
CA ASP A 412 -18.50 17.82 24.86
C ASP A 412 -19.11 16.54 24.25
N ARG A 413 -19.15 15.41 24.99
CA ARG A 413 -19.63 14.11 24.48
C ARG A 413 -21.02 14.23 23.84
N ILE A 414 -21.99 14.72 24.60
CA ILE A 414 -23.38 14.84 24.14
C ILE A 414 -23.48 15.77 22.93
N TYR A 415 -22.77 16.90 22.97
CA TYR A 415 -22.77 17.87 21.87
C TYR A 415 -22.23 17.23 20.58
N THR A 416 -21.07 16.57 20.66
CA THR A 416 -20.42 15.97 19.49
C THR A 416 -21.20 14.78 18.94
N THR A 417 -21.77 13.92 19.78
CA THR A 417 -22.71 12.87 19.35
C THR A 417 -23.86 13.48 18.54
N ASN A 418 -24.54 14.51 19.06
CA ASN A 418 -25.65 15.16 18.35
C ASN A 418 -25.22 15.78 17.01
N ARG A 419 -24.00 16.31 16.91
CA ARG A 419 -23.46 16.84 15.65
C ARG A 419 -23.24 15.73 14.62
N ILE A 420 -22.76 14.56 15.04
CA ILE A 420 -22.59 13.41 14.15
C ILE A 420 -23.93 12.90 13.65
N LEU A 421 -24.93 12.75 14.53
CA LEU A 421 -26.29 12.35 14.14
C LEU A 421 -26.90 13.29 13.09
N ALA A 422 -26.70 14.59 13.24
CA ALA A 422 -27.15 15.57 12.26
C ALA A 422 -26.49 15.38 10.87
N TYR A 423 -25.20 15.01 10.81
CA TYR A 423 -24.54 14.68 9.53
C TYR A 423 -25.00 13.35 8.93
N LEU A 424 -25.50 12.44 9.76
CA LEU A 424 -26.03 11.15 9.34
C LEU A 424 -27.54 11.17 9.09
N ASN A 425 -28.19 12.34 9.15
CA ASN A 425 -29.65 12.49 9.03
C ASN A 425 -30.45 11.59 10.01
N LEU A 426 -29.98 11.49 11.26
CA LEU A 426 -30.62 10.69 12.32
C LEU A 426 -31.26 11.58 13.40
N ASP A 427 -32.49 11.25 13.77
CA ASP A 427 -33.24 11.93 14.85
C ASP A 427 -32.85 11.42 16.25
N TYR A 428 -32.40 10.16 16.33
CA TYR A 428 -31.98 9.50 17.56
C TYR A 428 -30.97 8.41 17.27
N ILE A 429 -30.29 7.96 18.31
CA ILE A 429 -29.48 6.74 18.29
C ILE A 429 -29.58 6.03 19.63
N ASP A 430 -29.49 4.70 19.61
CA ASP A 430 -29.44 3.90 20.83
C ASP A 430 -28.15 4.18 21.61
N GLU A 431 -28.13 3.85 22.90
CA GLU A 431 -26.92 3.99 23.71
C GLU A 431 -25.85 2.99 23.21
N GLY A 432 -24.74 3.53 22.70
CA GLY A 432 -23.60 2.74 22.25
C GLY A 432 -22.56 2.51 23.33
N THR A 433 -21.83 1.41 23.20
CA THR A 433 -20.66 1.08 24.03
C THR A 433 -19.38 1.37 23.25
N SER A 434 -18.50 2.20 23.81
CA SER A 434 -17.19 2.46 23.19
C SER A 434 -16.28 1.23 23.26
N HIS A 435 -15.58 0.96 22.15
CA HIS A 435 -14.59 -0.09 22.01
C HIS A 435 -13.22 0.48 21.56
N PRO A 436 -12.09 -0.04 22.10
CA PRO A 436 -10.77 0.39 21.68
C PRO A 436 -10.42 -0.21 20.31
N GLU A 437 -10.64 0.57 19.25
CA GLU A 437 -10.36 0.20 17.86
C GLU A 437 -9.51 1.27 17.13
N PRO A 438 -8.79 0.91 16.05
CA PRO A 438 -8.11 1.89 15.22
C PRO A 438 -9.09 2.90 14.61
N LEU A 439 -8.74 4.20 14.62
CA LEU A 439 -9.61 5.27 14.12
C LEU A 439 -10.18 5.00 12.72
N TYR A 440 -9.37 4.45 11.79
CA TYR A 440 -9.84 4.18 10.43
C TYR A 440 -10.99 3.16 10.40
N MET A 441 -11.01 2.17 11.30
CA MET A 441 -12.09 1.19 11.38
C MET A 441 -13.39 1.82 11.89
N ILE A 442 -13.28 2.66 12.93
CA ILE A 442 -14.41 3.41 13.49
C ILE A 442 -15.04 4.31 12.41
N LEU A 443 -14.19 5.05 11.68
CA LEU A 443 -14.63 5.93 10.60
C LEU A 443 -15.21 5.14 9.42
N ASP A 444 -14.61 4.02 9.02
CA ASP A 444 -15.12 3.17 7.94
C ASP A 444 -16.55 2.70 8.22
N THR A 445 -16.86 2.32 9.47
CA THR A 445 -18.24 1.93 9.86
C THR A 445 -19.24 3.07 9.62
N ILE A 446 -18.90 4.29 10.07
CA ILE A 446 -19.77 5.48 9.95
C ILE A 446 -19.89 5.91 8.48
N ILE A 447 -18.79 5.93 7.74
CA ILE A 447 -18.73 6.32 6.32
C ILE A 447 -19.48 5.32 5.45
N ASN A 448 -19.31 4.02 5.68
CA ASN A 448 -20.03 2.99 4.93
C ASN A 448 -21.54 3.03 5.23
N TYR A 449 -21.93 3.31 6.48
CA TYR A 449 -23.35 3.59 6.78
C TYR A 449 -23.87 4.77 5.95
N ALA A 450 -23.15 5.89 5.93
CA ALA A 450 -23.55 7.07 5.18
C ALA A 450 -23.69 6.79 3.67
N ALA A 451 -22.75 6.05 3.08
CA ALA A 451 -22.80 5.65 1.67
C ALA A 451 -23.99 4.70 1.39
N ASN A 452 -24.21 3.70 2.25
CA ASN A 452 -25.30 2.74 2.10
C ASN A 452 -26.69 3.36 2.22
N MET A 453 -26.83 4.39 3.06
CA MET A 453 -28.09 5.15 3.22
C MET A 453 -28.26 6.26 2.16
N GLY A 454 -27.30 6.42 1.25
CA GLY A 454 -27.35 7.45 0.21
C GLY A 454 -27.17 8.88 0.73
N ILE A 455 -26.59 9.05 1.93
CA ILE A 455 -26.26 10.36 2.51
C ILE A 455 -25.07 10.98 1.76
N ILE A 456 -24.14 10.13 1.33
CA ILE A 456 -23.02 10.49 0.46
C ILE A 456 -22.98 9.56 -0.75
N GLU A 457 -22.34 10.00 -1.83
CA GLU A 457 -22.03 9.12 -2.96
C GLU A 457 -21.04 8.02 -2.52
N ASN A 458 -21.19 6.81 -3.06
CA ASN A 458 -20.27 5.70 -2.78
C ASN A 458 -19.02 5.78 -3.66
N THR A 459 -18.30 6.91 -3.60
CA THR A 459 -17.04 7.18 -4.32
C THR A 459 -15.91 7.43 -3.33
N PRO A 460 -14.64 7.12 -3.67
CA PRO A 460 -13.50 7.40 -2.80
C PRO A 460 -13.42 8.88 -2.36
N GLU A 461 -13.68 9.81 -3.27
CA GLU A 461 -13.62 11.24 -3.01
C GLU A 461 -14.70 11.70 -2.01
N ALA A 462 -15.93 11.20 -2.15
CA ALA A 462 -17.03 11.52 -1.24
C ALA A 462 -16.79 10.93 0.15
N LYS A 463 -16.24 9.70 0.22
CA LYS A 463 -15.84 9.07 1.49
C LYS A 463 -14.73 9.85 2.20
N ASP A 464 -13.70 10.27 1.46
CA ASP A 464 -12.60 11.10 2.00
C ASP A 464 -13.10 12.48 2.49
N ALA A 465 -14.04 13.10 1.78
CA ALA A 465 -14.63 14.37 2.20
C ALA A 465 -15.52 14.21 3.45
N PHE A 466 -16.26 13.11 3.53
CA PHE A 466 -17.10 12.81 4.69
C PHE A 466 -16.27 12.46 5.94
N ASP A 467 -15.14 11.74 5.78
CA ASP A 467 -14.13 11.55 6.84
C ASP A 467 -13.72 12.89 7.47
N ALA A 468 -13.30 13.85 6.64
CA ALA A 468 -12.90 15.17 7.12
C ALA A 468 -14.04 15.91 7.81
N THR A 469 -15.27 15.79 7.28
CA THR A 469 -16.49 16.39 7.84
C THR A 469 -16.81 15.84 9.22
N ILE A 470 -16.78 14.51 9.39
CA ILE A 470 -17.02 13.83 10.66
C ILE A 470 -15.93 14.20 11.67
N MET A 471 -14.66 14.16 11.28
CA MET A 471 -13.57 14.51 12.20
C MET A 471 -13.58 15.98 12.61
N ASN A 472 -14.06 16.89 11.75
CA ASN A 472 -14.18 18.31 12.06
C ASN A 472 -15.11 18.59 13.26
N VAL A 473 -16.04 17.69 13.59
CA VAL A 473 -16.90 17.79 14.79
C VAL A 473 -16.06 17.92 16.07
N PHE A 474 -14.91 17.26 16.11
CA PHE A 474 -14.02 17.21 17.27
C PHE A 474 -12.94 18.27 17.28
N VAL A 475 -12.75 19.00 16.18
CA VAL A 475 -11.64 19.96 16.09
C VAL A 475 -12.11 21.34 16.53
N PRO A 476 -11.52 21.93 17.59
CA PRO A 476 -11.90 23.26 18.06
C PRO A 476 -11.88 24.30 16.94
N ARG A 477 -12.73 25.32 17.06
CA ARG A 477 -12.76 26.44 16.08
C ARG A 477 -11.38 27.09 15.96
N PRO A 478 -11.03 27.68 14.79
CA PRO A 478 -9.72 28.30 14.58
C PRO A 478 -9.28 29.28 15.68
N SER A 479 -10.20 30.03 16.29
CA SER A 479 -9.84 30.94 17.39
C SER A 479 -9.38 30.23 18.68
N ALA A 480 -9.84 29.00 18.94
CA ALA A 480 -9.52 28.24 20.16
C ALA A 480 -8.11 27.65 20.09
N ILE A 481 -7.84 26.70 19.17
CA ILE A 481 -6.90 26.98 18.08
C ILE A 481 -5.67 27.82 18.44
N ILE A 482 -5.75 29.02 17.88
CA ILE A 482 -4.75 30.07 17.93
C ILE A 482 -4.47 30.53 19.36
N ARG A 483 -5.50 30.68 20.22
CA ARG A 483 -5.31 31.10 21.62
C ARG A 483 -4.47 30.09 22.39
N GLU A 484 -4.79 28.81 22.26
CA GLU A 484 -4.08 27.74 22.96
C GLU A 484 -2.65 27.61 22.44
N PHE A 485 -2.47 27.64 21.11
CA PHE A 485 -1.14 27.64 20.50
C PHE A 485 -0.25 28.75 21.07
N TYR A 486 -0.74 29.99 21.14
CA TYR A 486 0.05 31.11 21.65
C TYR A 486 0.27 31.04 23.17
N SER A 487 -0.72 30.60 23.94
CA SER A 487 -0.58 30.32 25.38
C SER A 487 0.55 29.31 25.67
N ILE A 488 0.64 28.24 24.87
CA ILE A 488 1.72 27.26 24.97
C ILE A 488 3.04 27.86 24.48
N SER A 489 3.01 28.62 23.38
CA SER A 489 4.20 29.22 22.74
C SER A 489 4.92 30.21 23.64
N GLU A 490 4.22 30.91 24.55
CA GLU A 490 4.83 31.77 25.58
C GLU A 490 5.81 31.00 26.49
N LYS A 491 5.57 29.70 26.69
CA LYS A 491 6.41 28.82 27.51
C LYS A 491 7.40 28.03 26.67
N SER A 492 6.97 27.52 25.51
CA SER A 492 7.78 26.73 24.61
C SER A 492 7.18 26.67 23.21
N SER A 493 7.88 27.23 22.22
CA SER A 493 7.46 27.14 20.81
C SER A 493 7.46 25.70 20.30
N THR A 494 8.39 24.86 20.76
CA THR A 494 8.39 23.41 20.46
C THR A 494 7.11 22.72 20.92
N LYS A 495 6.65 22.98 22.15
CA LYS A 495 5.40 22.38 22.65
C LYS A 495 4.17 22.90 21.91
N ALA A 496 4.19 24.16 21.46
CA ALA A 496 3.09 24.73 20.68
C ALA A 496 2.98 24.06 19.29
N LEU A 497 4.12 23.80 18.66
CA LEU A 497 4.18 23.01 17.42
C LEU A 497 3.72 21.57 17.65
N GLU A 498 4.20 20.90 18.70
CA GLU A 498 3.76 19.55 19.08
C GLU A 498 2.24 19.49 19.32
N TYR A 499 1.66 20.50 19.99
CA TYR A 499 0.22 20.63 20.18
C TYR A 499 -0.53 20.67 18.84
N LEU A 500 -0.13 21.57 17.93
CA LEU A 500 -0.78 21.68 16.63
C LEU A 500 -0.58 20.42 15.78
N TYR A 501 0.58 19.77 15.87
CA TYR A 501 0.89 18.53 15.18
C TYR A 501 0.01 17.39 15.66
N ASN A 502 -0.12 17.23 16.98
CA ASN A 502 -0.95 16.20 17.60
C ASN A 502 -2.42 16.38 17.23
N ILE A 503 -2.94 17.61 17.22
CA ILE A 503 -4.31 17.88 16.73
C ILE A 503 -4.44 17.50 15.26
N SER A 504 -3.47 17.87 14.43
CA SER A 504 -3.48 17.55 12.99
C SER A 504 -3.39 16.04 12.72
N LEU A 505 -2.70 15.29 13.59
CA LEU A 505 -2.65 13.83 13.54
C LEU A 505 -3.95 13.18 14.03
N SER A 506 -4.40 13.53 15.23
CA SER A 506 -5.58 12.93 15.87
C SER A 506 -6.88 13.25 15.13
N SER A 507 -6.95 14.40 14.45
CA SER A 507 -8.08 14.76 13.59
C SER A 507 -8.10 14.03 12.25
N ASN A 508 -7.15 13.13 11.99
CA ASN A 508 -6.96 12.45 10.70
C ASN A 508 -6.69 13.41 9.51
N TYR A 509 -6.32 14.67 9.78
CA TYR A 509 -5.93 15.63 8.73
C TYR A 509 -4.58 15.24 8.10
N ILE A 510 -3.62 14.82 8.93
CA ILE A 510 -2.38 14.17 8.48
C ILE A 510 -2.67 12.68 8.33
N LYS A 511 -2.72 12.18 7.09
CA LYS A 511 -3.10 10.79 6.78
C LYS A 511 -1.96 9.81 7.06
N ARG A 512 -1.88 9.32 8.31
CA ARG A 512 -0.79 8.46 8.82
C ARG A 512 -0.65 7.13 8.05
N ASN A 513 -1.77 6.51 7.70
CA ASN A 513 -1.82 5.27 6.92
C ASN A 513 -1.18 5.41 5.53
N LEU A 514 -1.30 6.57 4.89
CA LEU A 514 -0.70 6.83 3.58
C LEU A 514 0.81 7.07 3.69
N PHE A 515 1.28 7.74 4.76
CA PHE A 515 2.71 7.95 4.99
C PHE A 515 3.46 6.64 5.28
N SER A 516 2.86 5.71 6.04
CA SER A 516 3.49 4.41 6.35
C SER A 516 3.74 3.52 5.13
N ASN A 517 3.08 3.80 4.01
CA ASN A 517 3.26 3.03 2.77
C ASN A 517 4.43 3.51 1.92
N ASN A 518 4.98 4.69 2.19
CA ASN A 518 6.11 5.23 1.45
C ASN A 518 7.36 4.36 1.64
N ILE A 519 8.10 4.12 0.55
CA ILE A 519 9.36 3.39 0.60
C ILE A 519 10.48 4.39 0.87
N PHE A 520 11.38 4.06 1.79
CA PHE A 520 12.56 4.85 2.07
C PHE A 520 13.80 3.96 2.06
N PHE A 521 14.86 4.41 1.41
CA PHE A 521 16.18 3.80 1.51
C PHE A 521 17.27 4.86 1.37
N ASN A 522 18.44 4.58 1.93
CA ASN A 522 19.59 5.48 1.86
C ASN A 522 20.59 4.94 0.83
N THR A 523 21.21 5.87 0.10
CA THR A 523 22.23 5.56 -0.90
C THR A 523 23.51 6.33 -0.63
N LYS A 524 24.65 5.67 -0.80
CA LYS A 524 25.97 6.28 -0.60
C LYS A 524 26.45 6.90 -1.91
N THR A 525 26.81 8.17 -1.86
CA THR A 525 27.30 8.92 -3.02
C THR A 525 28.68 9.54 -2.70
N PRO A 526 29.44 9.99 -3.71
CA PRO A 526 30.67 10.75 -3.48
C PRO A 526 30.49 11.99 -2.59
N TYR A 527 29.27 12.56 -2.56
CA TYR A 527 28.93 13.77 -1.80
C TYR A 527 28.35 13.46 -0.40
N GLY A 528 28.27 12.20 -0.01
CA GLY A 528 27.69 11.74 1.24
C GLY A 528 26.47 10.84 1.03
N GLU A 529 25.78 10.54 2.12
CA GLU A 529 24.58 9.70 2.10
C GLU A 529 23.35 10.52 1.70
N MET A 530 22.62 10.07 0.68
CA MET A 530 21.35 10.66 0.25
C MET A 530 20.17 9.78 0.64
N VAL A 531 18.98 10.38 0.75
CA VAL A 531 17.75 9.68 1.09
C VAL A 531 16.87 9.58 -0.14
N ILE A 532 16.42 8.39 -0.50
CA ILE A 532 15.48 8.16 -1.59
C ILE A 532 14.13 7.77 -1.01
N SER A 533 13.07 8.46 -1.43
CA SER A 533 11.69 8.15 -1.11
C SER A 533 10.91 7.83 -2.39
N ILE A 534 10.11 6.76 -2.38
CA ILE A 534 9.08 6.51 -3.41
C ILE A 534 7.72 6.79 -2.78
N ASN A 535 7.09 7.90 -3.18
CA ASN A 535 5.86 8.38 -2.58
C ASN A 535 4.65 7.59 -3.08
N GLN A 536 4.00 6.85 -2.19
CA GLN A 536 2.81 6.04 -2.43
C GLN A 536 1.48 6.76 -2.09
N SER A 537 1.55 7.93 -1.46
CA SER A 537 0.37 8.64 -0.91
C SER A 537 -0.46 9.41 -1.94
N ARG A 538 -0.01 9.51 -3.20
CA ARG A 538 -0.75 10.19 -4.26
C ARG A 538 -1.72 9.21 -4.92
N ILE A 539 -3.02 9.45 -4.73
CA ILE A 539 -4.09 8.73 -5.42
C ILE A 539 -4.19 9.32 -6.84
N GLU A 540 -4.01 8.48 -7.87
CA GLU A 540 -4.25 8.89 -9.25
C GLU A 540 -5.75 8.86 -9.52
N LYS A 541 -6.30 9.97 -10.03
CA LYS A 541 -7.70 10.04 -10.42
C LYS A 541 -7.95 9.14 -11.63
N ASP A 542 -9.02 8.35 -11.58
CA ASP A 542 -9.43 7.47 -12.67
C ASP A 542 -9.85 8.26 -13.92
N SER A 543 -10.02 7.54 -15.03
CA SER A 543 -10.33 8.13 -16.35
C SER A 543 -11.71 8.81 -16.39
N GLN A 544 -12.71 8.25 -15.71
CA GLN A 544 -14.07 8.82 -15.65
C GLN A 544 -14.09 10.15 -14.88
N THR A 545 -13.31 10.24 -13.81
CA THR A 545 -13.14 11.44 -12.99
C THR A 545 -12.38 12.52 -13.74
N LYS A 546 -11.36 12.15 -14.53
CA LYS A 546 -10.64 13.10 -15.41
C LYS A 546 -11.57 13.71 -16.46
N GLU A 547 -12.47 12.93 -17.03
CA GLU A 547 -13.44 13.41 -18.03
C GLU A 547 -14.49 14.34 -17.41
N LYS A 548 -15.00 14.02 -16.22
CA LYS A 548 -15.87 14.93 -15.45
C LYS A 548 -15.18 16.26 -15.14
N LEU A 549 -13.91 16.23 -14.73
CA LEU A 549 -13.13 17.44 -14.43
C LEU A 549 -12.92 18.35 -15.65
N LEU A 550 -12.78 17.77 -16.85
CA LEU A 550 -12.64 18.54 -18.11
C LEU A 550 -13.92 19.33 -18.46
N ASN A 551 -15.07 18.84 -18.03
CA ASN A 551 -16.39 19.41 -18.32
C ASN A 551 -16.94 20.30 -17.19
N MET A 552 -16.22 20.45 -16.08
CA MET A 552 -16.63 21.30 -14.96
C MET A 552 -16.27 22.77 -15.21
N GLU A 553 -17.18 23.68 -14.83
CA GLU A 553 -16.87 25.11 -14.79
C GLU A 553 -15.77 25.42 -13.76
N SER A 554 -14.88 26.35 -14.09
CA SER A 554 -13.76 26.71 -13.22
C SER A 554 -14.24 27.54 -12.02
N ILE A 555 -14.26 26.91 -10.84
CA ILE A 555 -14.59 27.57 -9.57
C ILE A 555 -13.32 28.18 -8.97
N ASN A 556 -13.30 29.50 -8.80
CA ASN A 556 -12.10 30.25 -8.36
C ASN A 556 -12.01 30.46 -6.82
N TYR A 557 -12.68 29.61 -6.03
CA TYR A 557 -12.65 29.66 -4.57
C TYR A 557 -12.56 28.24 -3.97
N PRO A 558 -11.60 27.94 -3.06
CA PRO A 558 -10.41 28.74 -2.77
C PRO A 558 -9.54 28.89 -4.02
N LYS A 559 -8.80 30.01 -4.11
CA LYS A 559 -8.00 30.32 -5.31
C LYS A 559 -6.87 29.32 -5.57
N CYS A 560 -6.33 28.69 -4.53
CA CYS A 560 -5.40 27.57 -4.63
C CYS A 560 -5.44 26.72 -3.35
N LEU A 561 -4.77 25.57 -3.39
CA LEU A 561 -4.71 24.59 -2.29
C LEU A 561 -4.12 25.12 -0.97
N LEU A 562 -3.38 26.23 -1.02
CA LEU A 562 -2.69 26.81 0.12
C LEU A 562 -3.41 28.01 0.71
N CYS A 563 -4.44 28.55 0.04
CA CYS A 563 -5.16 29.72 0.50
C CYS A 563 -5.76 29.50 1.90
N LYS A 564 -5.72 30.52 2.76
CA LYS A 564 -6.33 30.47 4.10
C LYS A 564 -7.84 30.16 4.04
N GLU A 565 -8.48 30.49 2.93
CA GLU A 565 -9.87 30.17 2.59
C GLU A 565 -10.15 28.66 2.53
N ALA A 566 -9.12 27.81 2.48
CA ALA A 566 -9.23 26.36 2.55
C ALA A 566 -9.58 25.85 3.96
N VAL A 567 -9.36 26.65 5.02
CA VAL A 567 -9.67 26.25 6.40
C VAL A 567 -11.17 26.00 6.54
N GLY A 568 -11.54 24.76 6.86
CA GLY A 568 -12.94 24.38 7.00
C GLY A 568 -13.67 24.17 5.68
N TYR A 569 -12.96 24.05 4.56
CA TYR A 569 -13.58 23.91 3.24
C TYR A 569 -13.98 22.45 2.95
N HIS A 570 -15.25 22.20 2.65
CA HIS A 570 -15.81 20.85 2.44
C HIS A 570 -15.15 20.04 1.31
N GLY A 571 -14.56 20.72 0.33
CA GLY A 571 -14.03 20.08 -0.87
C GLY A 571 -15.07 19.91 -1.97
N ARG A 572 -14.59 19.43 -3.12
CA ARG A 572 -15.31 19.15 -4.37
C ARG A 572 -14.41 18.27 -5.26
N LEU A 573 -14.91 17.81 -6.40
CA LEU A 573 -14.19 16.86 -7.26
C LEU A 573 -12.78 17.34 -7.68
N ASP A 574 -12.61 18.64 -7.95
CA ASP A 574 -11.33 19.27 -8.32
C ASP A 574 -10.53 19.80 -7.13
N TYR A 575 -11.08 19.82 -5.91
CA TYR A 575 -10.46 20.43 -4.73
C TYR A 575 -10.67 19.59 -3.47
N PRO A 576 -9.61 19.09 -2.81
CA PRO A 576 -9.74 18.15 -1.70
C PRO A 576 -10.40 18.79 -0.46
N ALA A 577 -11.09 17.98 0.33
CA ALA A 577 -11.69 18.39 1.59
C ALA A 577 -10.64 18.86 2.62
N ARG A 578 -11.00 19.88 3.40
CA ARG A 578 -10.17 20.58 4.39
C ARG A 578 -11.01 21.03 5.59
N ASP A 579 -12.13 20.37 5.87
CA ASP A 579 -13.04 20.66 6.98
C ASP A 579 -12.30 20.72 8.32
N ASN A 580 -11.46 19.72 8.58
CA ASN A 580 -10.66 19.58 9.79
C ASN A 580 -9.30 20.31 9.76
N LEU A 581 -8.97 21.06 8.70
CA LEU A 581 -7.73 21.87 8.64
C LEU A 581 -7.76 22.99 9.68
N ARG A 582 -6.66 23.16 10.41
CA ARG A 582 -6.40 24.33 11.27
C ARG A 582 -5.04 24.91 10.96
N ILE A 583 -4.98 26.24 10.89
CA ILE A 583 -3.77 27.01 10.61
C ILE A 583 -3.55 28.06 11.69
N VAL A 584 -2.30 28.41 11.95
CA VAL A 584 -1.93 29.40 12.97
C VAL A 584 -1.36 30.64 12.29
N PRO A 585 -1.87 31.85 12.56
CA PRO A 585 -1.29 33.08 12.04
C PRO A 585 0.10 33.27 12.63
N ILE A 586 1.05 33.74 11.83
CA ILE A 586 2.38 34.17 12.30
C ILE A 586 2.76 35.47 11.60
N THR A 587 3.63 36.28 12.22
CA THR A 587 4.10 37.54 11.62
C THR A 587 5.56 37.40 11.22
N LEU A 588 5.87 37.63 9.95
CA LEU A 588 7.21 37.56 9.39
C LEU A 588 7.54 38.87 8.68
N ALA A 589 8.62 39.53 9.09
CA ALA A 589 9.04 40.87 8.65
C ALA A 589 7.88 41.89 8.56
N GLY A 590 7.00 41.86 9.57
CA GLY A 590 5.83 42.75 9.69
C GLY A 590 4.64 42.38 8.78
N GLU A 591 4.71 41.28 8.03
CA GLU A 591 3.60 40.77 7.22
C GLU A 591 2.94 39.54 7.83
N GLN A 592 1.65 39.36 7.54
CA GLN A 592 0.86 38.24 8.02
C GLN A 592 1.08 36.99 7.15
N PHE A 593 1.46 35.90 7.80
CA PHE A 593 1.57 34.56 7.25
C PHE A 593 0.71 33.60 8.07
N TYR A 594 0.58 32.36 7.59
CA TYR A 594 -0.01 31.25 8.33
C TYR A 594 0.91 30.04 8.28
N PHE A 595 0.97 29.32 9.40
CA PHE A 595 1.65 28.05 9.55
C PHE A 595 0.63 26.91 9.55
N GLN A 596 0.93 25.83 8.83
CA GLN A 596 0.14 24.59 8.82
C GLN A 596 1.01 23.36 8.61
N TYR A 597 0.56 22.19 9.09
CA TYR A 597 1.15 20.92 8.69
C TYR A 597 0.67 20.48 7.30
N SER A 598 1.49 19.71 6.58
CA SER A 598 1.10 19.11 5.31
C SER A 598 0.21 17.88 5.57
N PRO A 599 -0.94 17.73 4.85
CA PRO A 599 -1.80 16.55 5.00
C PRO A 599 -1.14 15.28 4.44
N TYR A 600 -0.22 15.45 3.49
CA TYR A 600 0.61 14.41 2.90
C TYR A 600 2.09 14.74 3.19
N PRO A 601 2.63 14.29 4.33
CA PRO A 601 4.00 14.60 4.71
C PRO A 601 5.02 13.82 3.84
N TYR A 602 6.12 14.47 3.46
CA TYR A 602 7.27 13.77 2.86
C TYR A 602 8.23 13.21 3.92
N PHE A 603 8.23 13.84 5.09
CA PHE A 603 9.00 13.49 6.28
C PHE A 603 8.23 13.94 7.53
N LEU A 604 8.66 13.51 8.70
CA LEU A 604 8.01 13.83 9.98
C LEU A 604 7.87 15.35 10.18
N GLU A 605 6.69 15.80 10.63
CA GLU A 605 6.41 17.23 10.87
C GLU A 605 6.58 18.14 9.62
N HIS A 606 6.52 17.59 8.40
CA HIS A 606 6.51 18.40 7.17
C HIS A 606 5.38 19.43 7.20
N SER A 607 5.75 20.69 7.03
CA SER A 607 4.90 21.86 7.28
C SER A 607 5.08 22.93 6.20
N ILE A 608 4.11 23.83 6.11
CA ILE A 608 4.04 24.89 5.12
C ILE A 608 3.78 26.22 5.83
N VAL A 609 4.52 27.25 5.44
CA VAL A 609 4.29 28.64 5.82
C VAL A 609 3.82 29.39 4.59
N LEU A 610 2.62 29.98 4.63
CA LEU A 610 1.98 30.61 3.47
C LEU A 610 1.63 32.07 3.73
N ASN A 611 1.83 32.94 2.75
CA ASN A 611 1.46 34.35 2.88
C ASN A 611 -0.07 34.46 3.01
N ALA A 612 -0.56 35.34 3.89
CA ALA A 612 -2.00 35.56 4.03
C ALA A 612 -2.68 36.08 2.75
N ARG A 613 -1.91 36.66 1.83
CA ARG A 613 -2.35 37.12 0.51
C ARG A 613 -1.92 36.10 -0.54
N HIS A 614 -2.83 35.79 -1.47
CA HIS A 614 -2.50 35.01 -2.66
C HIS A 614 -1.76 35.91 -3.65
N ILE A 615 -0.44 36.01 -3.48
CA ILE A 615 0.49 36.71 -4.36
C ILE A 615 1.56 35.74 -4.85
N PRO A 616 2.03 35.85 -6.11
CA PRO A 616 3.12 35.02 -6.60
C PRO A 616 4.41 35.20 -5.78
N PHE A 617 5.15 34.11 -5.60
CA PHE A 617 6.45 34.16 -4.91
C PHE A 617 7.46 34.95 -5.73
N LYS A 618 8.24 35.81 -5.06
CA LYS A 618 9.38 36.52 -5.67
C LYS A 618 10.54 36.61 -4.69
N MET A 619 11.72 36.17 -5.12
CA MET A 619 12.90 36.16 -4.26
C MET A 619 13.45 37.58 -4.07
N SER A 620 13.65 37.98 -2.82
CA SER A 620 14.13 39.31 -2.44
C SER A 620 14.84 39.31 -1.08
N GLU A 621 15.41 40.45 -0.67
CA GLU A 621 15.91 40.65 0.70
C GLU A 621 14.83 40.32 1.75
N LYS A 622 13.57 40.66 1.46
CA LYS A 622 12.44 40.42 2.36
C LYS A 622 12.20 38.93 2.58
N THR A 623 12.42 38.11 1.55
CA THR A 623 12.35 36.65 1.65
C THR A 623 13.32 36.13 2.71
N PHE A 624 14.56 36.63 2.74
CA PHE A 624 15.51 36.26 3.79
C PHE A 624 15.01 36.70 5.17
N LYS A 625 14.51 37.93 5.32
CA LYS A 625 13.93 38.41 6.59
C LYS A 625 12.82 37.49 7.10
N TYR A 626 11.92 37.05 6.21
CA TYR A 626 10.87 36.09 6.57
C TYR A 626 11.45 34.78 7.11
N MET A 627 12.46 34.23 6.45
CA MET A 627 13.11 32.97 6.86
C MET A 627 13.77 33.09 8.24
N PHE A 628 14.52 34.18 8.48
CA PHE A 628 15.17 34.39 9.77
C PHE A 628 14.15 34.61 10.90
N ASP A 629 13.10 35.42 10.68
CA ASP A 629 12.04 35.60 11.68
C ASP A 629 11.33 34.27 12.03
N PHE A 630 11.16 33.39 11.04
CA PHE A 630 10.59 32.06 11.27
C PHE A 630 11.51 31.18 12.12
N VAL A 631 12.80 31.12 11.80
CA VAL A 631 13.77 30.30 12.56
C VAL A 631 13.98 30.85 13.97
N ASP A 632 13.86 32.15 14.18
CA ASP A 632 13.87 32.74 15.52
C ASP A 632 12.66 32.29 16.34
N MET A 633 11.49 32.18 15.70
CA MET A 633 10.25 31.71 16.33
C MET A 633 10.31 30.19 16.61
N PHE A 634 10.84 29.42 15.67
CA PHE A 634 10.85 27.96 15.68
C PHE A 634 12.26 27.39 15.40
N PRO A 635 13.19 27.49 16.37
CA PRO A 635 14.61 27.21 16.15
C PRO A 635 14.94 25.74 15.88
N THR A 636 14.00 24.83 16.13
CA THR A 636 14.15 23.39 15.88
C THR A 636 13.76 22.99 14.44
N TYR A 637 13.19 23.92 13.67
CA TYR A 637 12.71 23.69 12.32
C TYR A 637 13.65 24.36 11.30
N PHE A 638 13.79 23.77 10.12
CA PHE A 638 14.37 24.46 8.97
C PHE A 638 13.29 25.25 8.23
N ILE A 639 13.65 26.21 7.40
CA ILE A 639 12.75 26.83 6.43
C ILE A 639 13.44 26.98 5.08
N GLY A 640 12.74 26.70 4.00
CA GLY A 640 13.26 26.84 2.65
C GLY A 640 12.17 27.06 1.61
N THR A 641 12.56 27.51 0.44
CA THR A 641 11.63 27.71 -0.69
C THR A 641 12.32 27.38 -2.01
N ASN A 642 11.53 26.98 -3.01
CA ASN A 642 11.99 26.87 -4.39
C ASN A 642 12.38 28.25 -4.95
N ALA A 643 13.14 28.25 -6.04
CA ALA A 643 13.50 29.47 -6.76
C ALA A 643 12.27 30.13 -7.46
N ASP A 644 12.36 31.43 -7.71
CA ASP A 644 11.25 32.28 -8.19
C ASP A 644 11.05 32.29 -9.71
N LEU A 645 11.56 31.29 -10.44
CA LEU A 645 11.42 31.19 -11.89
C LEU A 645 10.69 29.90 -12.31
N PRO A 646 9.82 29.91 -13.35
CA PRO A 646 8.83 28.86 -13.65
C PRO A 646 9.36 27.46 -14.01
N ILE A 647 10.68 27.26 -14.06
CA ILE A 647 11.33 26.01 -14.48
C ILE A 647 12.26 25.50 -13.37
N VAL A 648 12.94 26.39 -12.65
CA VAL A 648 13.84 26.05 -11.53
C VAL A 648 13.04 25.95 -10.24
N GLY A 649 12.51 24.75 -10.00
CA GLY A 649 11.80 24.38 -8.77
C GLY A 649 10.40 23.86 -9.04
N GLY A 650 10.13 22.60 -8.70
CA GLY A 650 8.86 21.90 -8.96
C GLY A 650 7.66 22.35 -8.10
N GLY A 651 7.59 23.63 -7.71
CA GLY A 651 6.60 24.16 -6.74
C GLY A 651 5.52 25.06 -7.33
N ILE A 652 4.45 25.29 -6.56
CA ILE A 652 3.35 26.20 -6.90
C ILE A 652 3.80 27.66 -6.67
N LEU A 653 4.36 28.32 -7.69
CA LEU A 653 4.84 29.71 -7.57
C LEU A 653 3.71 30.76 -7.51
N GLN A 654 2.46 30.33 -7.69
CA GLN A 654 1.29 31.23 -7.74
C GLN A 654 0.97 31.86 -6.38
N HIS A 655 1.37 31.23 -5.28
CA HIS A 655 1.17 31.71 -3.93
C HIS A 655 2.49 31.64 -3.14
N GLU A 656 2.96 32.77 -2.63
CA GLU A 656 4.14 32.89 -1.78
C GLU A 656 4.05 31.98 -0.55
N HIS A 657 4.89 30.94 -0.52
CA HIS A 657 4.96 29.98 0.57
C HIS A 657 6.37 29.42 0.74
N PHE A 658 6.61 28.80 1.90
CA PHE A 658 7.84 28.14 2.28
C PHE A 658 7.53 26.73 2.79
N HIS A 659 8.46 25.80 2.56
CA HIS A 659 8.47 24.51 3.20
C HIS A 659 9.28 24.56 4.49
N THR A 660 8.80 23.88 5.51
CA THR A 660 9.45 23.81 6.82
C THR A 660 9.14 22.46 7.48
N GLY A 661 9.73 22.21 8.65
CA GLY A 661 9.50 21.02 9.45
C GLY A 661 10.74 20.63 10.24
N LYS A 662 10.61 19.54 11.01
CA LYS A 662 11.67 19.02 11.87
C LYS A 662 12.38 17.85 11.20
N TYR A 663 13.39 18.15 10.38
CA TYR A 663 14.16 17.12 9.68
C TYR A 663 15.61 17.54 9.42
N ASN A 664 16.54 16.61 9.59
CA ASN A 664 17.96 16.82 9.33
C ASN A 664 18.32 16.28 7.93
N PHE A 665 18.32 17.18 6.93
CA PHE A 665 18.62 16.80 5.56
C PHE A 665 20.10 16.46 5.33
N PRO A 666 20.42 15.58 4.35
CA PRO A 666 21.79 15.24 3.98
C PRO A 666 22.74 16.42 3.77
N ILE A 667 22.29 17.48 3.09
CA ILE A 667 23.09 18.66 2.80
C ILE A 667 23.71 19.31 4.06
N VAL A 668 23.08 19.18 5.23
CA VAL A 668 23.61 19.72 6.49
C VAL A 668 25.00 19.16 6.80
N LYS A 669 25.25 17.90 6.45
CA LYS A 669 26.52 17.19 6.68
C LYS A 669 27.54 17.35 5.55
N ALA A 670 27.21 18.10 4.49
CA ALA A 670 28.08 18.28 3.33
C ALA A 670 29.44 18.91 3.73
N LYS A 671 30.51 18.43 3.10
CA LYS A 671 31.86 18.97 3.27
C LYS A 671 32.00 20.29 2.49
N SER A 672 33.07 21.04 2.76
CA SER A 672 33.43 22.24 2.02
C SER A 672 34.61 21.95 1.06
N ILE A 673 34.56 22.53 -0.14
CA ILE A 673 35.69 22.56 -1.10
C ILE A 673 36.47 23.89 -1.05
N TYR A 674 35.90 24.90 -0.40
CA TYR A 674 36.47 26.22 -0.19
C TYR A 674 35.83 26.84 1.04
N GLU A 675 36.63 27.52 1.84
CA GLU A 675 36.18 28.27 3.00
C GLU A 675 36.85 29.64 3.02
N ASP A 676 36.09 30.66 3.40
CA ASP A 676 36.54 32.03 3.59
C ASP A 676 35.66 32.70 4.66
N SER A 677 35.94 33.94 5.02
CA SER A 677 35.13 34.68 5.98
C SER A 677 35.07 36.17 5.68
N ILE A 678 33.94 36.79 5.99
CA ILE A 678 33.76 38.24 5.94
C ILE A 678 32.85 38.67 7.09
N ASP A 679 33.25 39.70 7.83
CA ASP A 679 32.46 40.28 8.94
C ASP A 679 31.91 39.21 9.92
N ASP A 680 32.78 38.30 10.36
CA ASP A 680 32.48 37.16 11.26
C ASP A 680 31.45 36.15 10.73
N ILE A 681 31.21 36.15 9.42
CA ILE A 681 30.40 35.16 8.71
C ILE A 681 31.33 34.25 7.92
N ASN A 682 31.25 32.94 8.19
CA ASN A 682 31.96 31.94 7.42
C ASN A 682 31.20 31.70 6.10
N ILE A 683 31.94 31.76 5.00
CA ILE A 683 31.45 31.44 3.66
C ILE A 683 32.09 30.14 3.23
N LYS A 684 31.27 29.14 2.90
CA LYS A 684 31.73 27.84 2.43
C LYS A 684 31.11 27.53 1.08
N LEU A 685 31.92 27.01 0.15
CA LEU A 685 31.40 26.35 -1.05
C LEU A 685 31.31 24.86 -0.74
N LEU A 686 30.12 24.29 -0.85
CA LEU A 686 29.91 22.89 -0.45
C LEU A 686 30.41 21.93 -1.54
N ASP A 687 30.99 20.82 -1.10
CA ASP A 687 31.21 19.62 -1.93
C ASP A 687 29.88 18.88 -2.06
N TRP A 688 29.05 19.37 -2.98
CA TRP A 688 27.67 18.94 -3.16
C TRP A 688 27.36 18.88 -4.67
N PRO A 689 26.47 17.99 -5.15
CA PRO A 689 26.22 17.84 -6.59
C PRO A 689 25.60 19.07 -7.23
N VAL A 690 25.03 20.00 -6.45
CA VAL A 690 24.56 21.31 -6.92
C VAL A 690 25.46 22.40 -6.34
N SER A 691 25.67 23.49 -7.08
CA SER A 691 26.47 24.63 -6.63
C SER A 691 25.80 25.37 -5.47
N VAL A 692 26.28 25.14 -4.24
CA VAL A 692 25.71 25.71 -3.01
C VAL A 692 26.74 26.56 -2.26
N ILE A 693 26.33 27.77 -1.89
CA ILE A 693 27.07 28.65 -0.99
C ILE A 693 26.44 28.56 0.38
N ARG A 694 27.19 28.11 1.37
CA ARG A 694 26.79 28.07 2.77
C ARG A 694 27.33 29.30 3.50
N LEU A 695 26.45 30.05 4.14
CA LEU A 695 26.80 31.13 5.06
C LEU A 695 26.51 30.67 6.49
N GLU A 696 27.51 30.75 7.37
CA GLU A 696 27.37 30.38 8.78
C GLU A 696 27.77 31.54 9.68
N GLY A 697 26.91 31.90 10.63
CA GLY A 697 27.20 32.97 11.57
C GLY A 697 26.11 33.21 12.60
N LYS A 698 26.38 34.09 13.55
CA LYS A 698 25.40 34.55 14.56
C LYS A 698 24.78 35.90 14.21
N ASN A 699 25.42 36.67 13.34
CA ASN A 699 24.96 37.99 12.94
C ASN A 699 23.86 37.90 11.87
N LYS A 700 22.59 37.91 12.31
CA LYS A 700 21.40 37.87 11.46
C LYS A 700 21.40 38.94 10.38
N ASP A 701 21.62 40.20 10.74
CA ASP A 701 21.61 41.32 9.78
C ASP A 701 22.75 41.22 8.77
N GLY A 702 23.95 40.83 9.23
CA GLY A 702 25.09 40.56 8.35
C GLY A 702 24.79 39.45 7.34
N LEU A 703 24.18 38.35 7.78
CA LEU A 703 23.79 37.23 6.91
C LEU A 703 22.74 37.65 5.88
N ILE A 704 21.72 38.43 6.27
CA ILE A 704 20.70 38.95 5.35
C ILE A 704 21.31 39.91 4.33
N ASN A 705 22.20 40.79 4.76
CA ASN A 705 22.88 41.74 3.86
C ASN A 705 23.78 41.00 2.86
N LEU A 706 24.56 40.03 3.34
CA LEU A 706 25.46 39.24 2.50
C LEU A 706 24.69 38.35 1.52
N SER A 707 23.64 37.66 1.96
CA SER A 707 22.80 36.84 1.09
C SER A 707 22.08 37.67 0.03
N THR A 708 21.65 38.89 0.38
CA THR A 708 21.08 39.87 -0.57
C THR A 708 22.12 40.35 -1.57
N LYS A 709 23.36 40.63 -1.14
CA LYS A 709 24.47 40.97 -2.02
C LYS A 709 24.76 39.83 -3.01
N ILE A 710 24.79 38.58 -2.53
CA ILE A 710 24.97 37.38 -3.36
C ILE A 710 23.84 37.25 -4.37
N LEU A 711 22.58 37.34 -3.95
CA LEU A 711 21.41 37.27 -4.84
C LEU A 711 21.47 38.32 -5.95
N ASN A 712 21.73 39.58 -5.59
CA ASN A 712 21.79 40.68 -6.55
C ASN A 712 22.96 40.56 -7.53
N LYS A 713 24.11 40.04 -7.07
CA LYS A 713 25.26 39.78 -7.92
C LYS A 713 24.99 38.59 -8.84
N TRP A 714 24.44 37.49 -8.32
CA TRP A 714 24.10 36.29 -9.09
C TRP A 714 23.11 36.60 -10.22
N ARG A 715 22.06 37.38 -9.94
CA ARG A 715 21.07 37.82 -10.96
C ARG A 715 21.64 38.61 -12.13
N LYS A 716 22.90 39.04 -12.05
CA LYS A 716 23.61 39.81 -13.09
C LYS A 716 24.92 39.15 -13.52
N TYR A 717 25.17 37.92 -13.07
CA TYR A 717 26.43 37.24 -13.29
C TYR A 717 26.39 36.39 -14.54
N ASP A 718 27.25 36.74 -15.50
CA ASP A 718 27.50 35.96 -16.70
C ASP A 718 28.84 35.24 -16.60
N ASP A 719 28.88 34.02 -17.11
CA ASP A 719 30.08 33.20 -17.23
C ASP A 719 29.92 32.26 -18.42
N LEU A 720 30.31 32.75 -19.60
CA LEU A 720 30.14 32.05 -20.86
C LEU A 720 30.89 30.72 -20.90
N GLU A 721 32.05 30.64 -20.24
CA GLU A 721 32.84 29.40 -20.15
C GLU A 721 32.10 28.34 -19.32
N SER A 722 31.27 28.76 -18.36
CA SER A 722 30.38 27.87 -17.59
C SER A 722 28.96 27.78 -18.19
N ASN A 723 28.71 28.36 -19.37
CA ASN A 723 27.38 28.48 -20.01
C ASN A 723 26.32 29.25 -19.19
N ILE A 724 26.75 30.03 -18.20
CA ILE A 724 25.86 30.86 -17.37
C ILE A 724 25.63 32.18 -18.08
N ILE A 725 24.37 32.49 -18.35
CA ILE A 725 23.92 33.81 -18.78
C ILE A 725 22.80 34.22 -17.83
N ALA A 726 22.89 35.42 -17.28
CA ALA A 726 21.99 35.92 -16.26
C ALA A 726 20.62 36.31 -16.83
N ASN A 727 20.58 36.84 -18.05
CA ASN A 727 19.38 37.32 -18.71
C ASN A 727 19.60 37.39 -20.23
N ASP A 728 18.58 36.99 -21.01
CA ASP A 728 18.48 37.27 -22.44
C ASP A 728 17.27 38.19 -22.74
N THR A 729 16.19 37.62 -23.28
CA THR A 729 14.82 38.14 -23.28
C THR A 729 14.11 37.94 -21.94
N GLU A 730 14.56 36.99 -21.11
CA GLU A 730 14.01 36.72 -19.78
C GLU A 730 15.11 36.44 -18.74
N PRO A 731 14.87 36.73 -17.44
CA PRO A 731 15.85 36.48 -16.40
C PRO A 731 16.05 34.97 -16.17
N HIS A 732 17.30 34.53 -16.03
CA HIS A 732 17.64 33.13 -15.86
C HIS A 732 18.19 32.73 -14.50
N ASN A 733 18.97 33.60 -13.87
CA ASN A 733 19.64 33.29 -12.61
C ASN A 733 18.68 33.45 -11.41
N ALA A 734 18.56 32.40 -10.60
CA ALA A 734 17.76 32.37 -9.37
C ALA A 734 18.49 31.64 -8.23
N ILE A 735 17.92 31.70 -7.03
CA ILE A 735 18.46 31.04 -5.83
C ILE A 735 17.34 30.28 -5.11
N THR A 736 17.65 29.08 -4.64
CA THR A 736 16.84 28.32 -3.68
C THR A 736 17.51 28.47 -2.29
N PRO A 737 16.93 29.25 -1.36
CA PRO A 737 17.48 29.44 -0.03
C PRO A 737 16.95 28.39 0.96
N ILE A 738 17.81 27.93 1.87
CA ILE A 738 17.50 27.01 2.97
C ILE A 738 18.16 27.57 4.23
N LEU A 739 17.38 27.78 5.28
CA LEU A 739 17.88 28.27 6.57
C LEU A 739 17.54 27.29 7.67
N HIS A 740 18.48 27.04 8.56
CA HIS A 740 18.24 26.37 9.83
C HIS A 740 19.18 26.89 10.91
N LEU A 741 18.82 26.65 12.18
CA LEU A 741 19.68 26.93 13.31
C LEU A 741 20.40 25.65 13.75
N TYR A 742 21.72 25.71 13.89
CA TYR A 742 22.52 24.58 14.36
C TYR A 742 23.49 25.04 15.45
N LYS A 743 23.36 24.46 16.64
CA LYS A 743 24.20 24.77 17.82
C LYS A 743 24.33 26.29 18.10
N GLY A 744 23.24 27.04 17.88
CA GLY A 744 23.17 28.48 18.14
C GLY A 744 23.80 29.38 17.07
N SER A 745 24.13 28.83 15.89
CA SER A 745 24.53 29.59 14.70
C SER A 745 23.51 29.37 13.59
N TYR A 746 23.20 30.41 12.82
CA TYR A 746 22.40 30.29 11.60
C TYR A 746 23.25 29.67 10.50
N ILE A 747 22.66 28.73 9.77
CA ILE A 747 23.23 28.12 8.58
C ILE A 747 22.29 28.39 7.42
N LEU A 748 22.70 29.29 6.52
CA LEU A 748 21.97 29.68 5.32
C LEU A 748 22.65 29.09 4.08
N ASP A 749 22.04 28.09 3.48
CA ASP A 749 22.45 27.51 2.22
C ASP A 749 21.74 28.21 1.06
N LEU A 750 22.52 28.70 0.10
CA LEU A 750 22.07 29.35 -1.12
C LEU A 750 22.45 28.48 -2.31
N ALA A 751 21.51 27.67 -2.79
CA ALA A 751 21.71 26.88 -4.00
C ALA A 751 21.52 27.77 -5.24
N LEU A 752 22.56 27.91 -6.05
CA LEU A 752 22.52 28.70 -7.28
C LEU A 752 21.80 27.92 -8.38
N ARG A 753 20.88 28.59 -9.06
CA ARG A 753 20.03 28.02 -10.12
C ARG A 753 20.08 28.88 -11.37
N ASN A 754 19.90 28.26 -12.53
CA ASN A 754 19.76 28.94 -13.81
C ASN A 754 18.74 28.19 -14.68
N ASN A 755 17.75 28.89 -15.26
CA ASN A 755 16.67 28.27 -16.03
C ASN A 755 16.88 28.29 -17.56
N ARG A 756 18.05 28.73 -18.02
CA ARG A 756 18.36 28.94 -19.44
C ARG A 756 18.19 27.64 -20.21
N ARG A 757 17.63 27.76 -21.40
CA ARG A 757 17.43 26.66 -22.35
C ARG A 757 18.38 26.80 -23.54
N SER A 758 18.56 25.71 -24.26
CA SER A 758 19.21 25.69 -25.57
C SER A 758 18.47 24.75 -26.52
N GLU A 759 18.80 24.78 -27.81
CA GLU A 759 18.23 23.81 -28.77
C GLU A 759 18.55 22.36 -28.37
N MET A 760 19.73 22.13 -27.78
CA MET A 760 20.15 20.83 -27.27
C MET A 760 19.43 20.45 -25.97
N PHE A 761 19.14 21.43 -25.11
CA PHE A 761 18.50 21.23 -23.81
C PHE A 761 17.22 22.07 -23.68
N PRO A 762 16.12 21.66 -24.33
CA PRO A 762 14.88 22.43 -24.37
C PRO A 762 14.18 22.53 -23.00
N LEU A 763 14.44 21.58 -22.09
CA LEU A 763 13.95 21.62 -20.71
C LEU A 763 14.82 22.48 -19.79
N GLY A 764 16.04 22.82 -20.23
CA GLY A 764 16.99 23.69 -19.54
C GLY A 764 18.38 23.06 -19.46
N ILE A 765 19.42 23.88 -19.61
CA ILE A 765 20.84 23.46 -19.59
C ILE A 765 21.21 22.90 -18.20
N PHE A 766 20.69 23.53 -17.14
CA PHE A 766 20.94 23.19 -15.73
C PHE A 766 19.73 22.52 -15.07
N HIS A 767 19.11 21.59 -15.81
CA HIS A 767 17.98 20.77 -15.38
C HIS A 767 18.30 19.31 -15.65
N PRO A 768 17.60 18.34 -15.02
CA PRO A 768 17.76 16.94 -15.40
C PRO A 768 17.53 16.75 -16.89
N HIS A 769 18.49 16.13 -17.56
CA HIS A 769 18.40 15.88 -19.00
C HIS A 769 17.45 14.71 -19.30
N ALA A 770 17.14 14.54 -20.60
CA ALA A 770 16.11 13.62 -21.06
C ALA A 770 16.35 12.16 -20.63
N GLU A 771 17.62 11.76 -20.52
CA GLU A 771 18.02 10.43 -20.05
C GLU A 771 17.50 10.09 -18.64
N TYR A 772 17.32 11.07 -17.74
CA TYR A 772 16.88 10.78 -16.37
C TYR A 772 15.36 10.79 -16.17
N LEU A 773 14.59 11.17 -17.20
CA LEU A 773 13.13 11.33 -17.10
C LEU A 773 12.40 10.01 -16.86
N HIS A 774 13.06 8.87 -17.09
CA HIS A 774 12.52 7.56 -16.75
C HIS A 774 12.37 7.38 -15.23
N ILE A 775 13.29 7.91 -14.42
CA ILE A 775 13.20 7.91 -12.94
C ILE A 775 12.21 8.97 -12.47
N LYS A 776 12.40 10.22 -12.87
CA LYS A 776 11.57 11.35 -12.41
C LYS A 776 11.38 12.37 -13.53
N LYS A 777 10.11 12.64 -13.87
CA LYS A 777 9.73 13.63 -14.88
C LYS A 777 9.62 15.05 -14.33
N GLU A 778 9.43 15.18 -13.02
CA GLU A 778 9.30 16.47 -12.34
C GLU A 778 10.67 17.14 -12.15
N ASN A 779 10.70 18.46 -12.20
CA ASN A 779 11.92 19.23 -11.95
C ASN A 779 12.45 19.03 -10.52
N ILE A 780 13.77 19.15 -10.36
CA ILE A 780 14.45 19.14 -9.06
C ILE A 780 13.96 20.34 -8.23
N GLY A 781 13.35 20.04 -7.09
CA GLY A 781 12.88 21.03 -6.12
C GLY A 781 13.81 21.18 -4.92
N LEU A 782 13.29 21.88 -3.92
CA LEU A 782 13.96 22.16 -2.65
C LEU A 782 14.49 20.90 -1.98
N PHE A 783 13.66 19.87 -1.81
CA PHE A 783 14.04 18.66 -1.07
C PHE A 783 15.10 17.85 -1.81
N GLU A 784 15.00 17.75 -3.14
CA GLU A 784 16.01 17.08 -3.95
C GLU A 784 17.37 17.79 -3.85
N ILE A 785 17.39 19.13 -3.89
CA ILE A 785 18.62 19.92 -3.67
C ILE A 785 19.23 19.62 -2.29
N MET A 786 18.39 19.39 -1.27
CA MET A 786 18.85 19.04 0.08
C MET A 786 19.31 17.58 0.23
N GLY A 787 19.25 16.77 -0.84
CA GLY A 787 19.67 15.37 -0.88
C GLY A 787 18.57 14.37 -0.53
N PHE A 788 17.31 14.78 -0.61
CA PHE A 788 16.14 13.94 -0.35
C PHE A 788 15.32 13.79 -1.63
N ALA A 789 15.42 12.64 -2.29
CA ALA A 789 14.70 12.37 -3.53
C ALA A 789 13.24 12.02 -3.25
N ILE A 790 12.31 12.67 -3.96
CA ILE A 790 10.90 12.30 -3.96
C ILE A 790 10.57 11.71 -5.34
N LEU A 791 10.49 10.39 -5.40
CA LEU A 791 10.26 9.62 -6.62
C LEU A 791 8.78 9.20 -6.73
N PRO A 792 8.26 9.07 -7.98
CA PRO A 792 6.85 8.80 -8.21
C PRO A 792 6.46 7.35 -7.89
N LYS A 793 5.21 7.13 -7.48
CA LYS A 793 4.64 5.81 -7.14
C LYS A 793 4.96 4.73 -8.18
N ARG A 794 4.75 5.05 -9.47
CA ARG A 794 4.97 4.17 -10.64
C ARG A 794 6.34 3.48 -10.65
N LEU A 795 7.37 4.15 -10.12
CA LEU A 795 8.74 3.67 -10.21
C LEU A 795 8.92 2.36 -9.44
N LYS A 796 8.16 2.14 -8.36
CA LYS A 796 8.17 0.88 -7.60
C LYS A 796 7.78 -0.30 -8.48
N GLU A 797 6.69 -0.15 -9.23
CA GLU A 797 6.14 -1.19 -10.11
C GLU A 797 7.10 -1.45 -11.27
N GLU A 798 7.56 -0.38 -11.92
CA GLU A 798 8.54 -0.43 -13.03
C GLU A 798 9.84 -1.15 -12.61
N ILE A 799 10.41 -0.80 -11.44
CA ILE A 799 11.61 -1.47 -10.91
C ILE A 799 11.34 -2.95 -10.63
N THR A 800 10.18 -3.29 -10.09
CA THR A 800 9.84 -4.70 -9.78
C THR A 800 9.85 -5.54 -11.05
N LEU A 801 9.25 -5.03 -12.13
CA LEU A 801 9.26 -5.68 -13.45
C LEU A 801 10.67 -5.76 -14.06
N LEU A 802 11.49 -4.69 -13.94
CA LEU A 802 12.88 -4.73 -14.43
C LEU A 802 13.72 -5.79 -13.69
N LYS A 803 13.55 -5.91 -12.37
CA LYS A 803 14.23 -6.94 -11.58
C LYS A 803 13.87 -8.34 -12.04
N GLU A 804 12.58 -8.58 -12.27
CA GLU A 804 12.06 -9.86 -12.77
C GLU A 804 12.67 -10.20 -14.14
N ARG A 805 12.70 -9.24 -15.08
CA ARG A 805 13.28 -9.43 -16.42
C ARG A 805 14.76 -9.79 -16.38
N ILE A 806 15.54 -9.09 -15.57
CA ILE A 806 16.97 -9.34 -15.44
C ILE A 806 17.24 -10.73 -14.86
N LEU A 807 16.46 -11.17 -13.85
CA LEU A 807 16.62 -12.49 -13.23
C LEU A 807 16.16 -13.65 -14.12
N THR A 808 15.19 -13.42 -15.00
CA THR A 808 14.59 -14.45 -15.86
C THR A 808 15.14 -14.46 -17.29
N HIS A 809 15.97 -13.48 -17.65
CA HIS A 809 16.42 -13.23 -19.04
C HIS A 809 15.27 -13.08 -20.05
N SER A 810 14.12 -12.57 -19.58
CA SER A 810 12.93 -12.40 -20.40
C SER A 810 13.12 -11.30 -21.47
N THR A 811 12.68 -11.59 -22.70
CA THR A 811 12.72 -10.66 -23.86
C THR A 811 11.38 -9.99 -24.13
N THR A 812 10.37 -10.18 -23.27
CA THR A 812 9.02 -9.61 -23.44
C THR A 812 9.10 -8.08 -23.55
N GLN A 813 8.37 -7.50 -24.49
CA GLN A 813 8.31 -6.04 -24.66
C GLN A 813 7.19 -5.47 -23.78
N ASP A 814 7.53 -4.60 -22.83
CA ASP A 814 6.57 -3.80 -22.08
C ASP A 814 6.85 -2.34 -22.42
N ALA A 815 5.86 -1.67 -23.01
CA ALA A 815 5.98 -0.29 -23.43
C ALA A 815 6.30 0.66 -22.26
N SER A 816 5.88 0.33 -21.04
CA SER A 816 6.16 1.09 -19.82
C SER A 816 7.64 1.02 -19.42
N LEU A 817 8.31 -0.10 -19.72
CA LEU A 817 9.71 -0.37 -19.38
C LEU A 817 10.69 0.12 -20.45
N LYS A 818 10.24 0.35 -21.68
CA LYS A 818 11.08 0.80 -22.80
C LYS A 818 11.94 2.02 -22.46
N LYS A 819 11.39 2.96 -21.69
CA LYS A 819 12.10 4.17 -21.23
C LYS A 819 13.28 3.90 -20.28
N HIS A 820 13.39 2.70 -19.73
CA HIS A 820 14.46 2.28 -18.83
C HIS A 820 15.53 1.41 -19.52
N GLU A 821 15.36 1.05 -20.79
CA GLU A 821 16.25 0.10 -21.50
C GLU A 821 17.70 0.60 -21.53
N ASP A 822 17.92 1.84 -21.98
CA ASP A 822 19.25 2.43 -22.06
C ASP A 822 19.93 2.49 -20.68
N TRP A 823 19.17 2.83 -19.64
CA TRP A 823 19.66 2.86 -18.27
C TRP A 823 20.09 1.47 -17.78
N VAL A 824 19.23 0.46 -17.95
CA VAL A 824 19.54 -0.92 -17.55
C VAL A 824 20.74 -1.46 -18.31
N MET A 825 20.80 -1.23 -19.63
CA MET A 825 21.93 -1.65 -20.46
C MET A 825 23.25 -1.02 -20.01
N SER A 826 23.22 0.17 -19.40
CA SER A 826 24.42 0.85 -18.92
C SER A 826 25.12 0.12 -17.76
N PHE A 827 24.37 -0.65 -16.94
CA PHE A 827 24.93 -1.34 -15.77
C PHE A 827 24.71 -2.84 -15.74
N ILE A 828 23.90 -3.42 -16.64
CA ILE A 828 23.57 -4.85 -16.62
C ILE A 828 24.80 -5.77 -16.69
N ASN A 829 25.87 -5.34 -17.37
CA ASN A 829 27.11 -6.12 -17.47
C ASN A 829 28.10 -5.86 -16.30
N ASN A 830 27.81 -4.88 -15.43
CA ASN A 830 28.68 -4.51 -14.32
C ASN A 830 28.42 -5.36 -13.06
N TYR A 831 27.32 -6.11 -13.03
CA TYR A 831 26.87 -6.87 -11.87
C TYR A 831 26.53 -8.31 -12.24
N ASN A 832 26.74 -9.22 -11.29
CA ASN A 832 26.15 -10.56 -11.36
C ASN A 832 24.86 -10.56 -10.54
N PHE A 833 23.71 -10.59 -11.21
CA PHE A 833 22.41 -10.46 -10.56
C PHE A 833 21.95 -11.77 -9.93
N THR A 834 21.55 -11.71 -8.67
CA THR A 834 20.92 -12.79 -7.92
C THR A 834 19.65 -12.28 -7.25
N LYS A 835 18.76 -13.19 -6.84
CA LYS A 835 17.54 -12.83 -6.09
C LYS A 835 17.86 -12.02 -4.83
N ASP A 836 19.01 -12.27 -4.20
CA ASP A 836 19.41 -11.64 -2.94
C ASP A 836 20.02 -10.24 -3.11
N ASN A 837 20.73 -9.98 -4.21
CA ASN A 837 21.47 -8.72 -4.38
C ASN A 837 20.78 -7.70 -5.29
N ILE A 838 19.86 -8.14 -6.16
CA ILE A 838 19.30 -7.28 -7.22
C ILE A 838 18.57 -6.07 -6.65
N SER A 839 17.87 -6.24 -5.51
CA SER A 839 17.19 -5.12 -4.86
C SER A 839 18.16 -4.03 -4.43
N LYS A 840 19.30 -4.41 -3.85
CA LYS A 840 20.31 -3.45 -3.42
C LYS A 840 21.00 -2.78 -4.61
N ILE A 841 21.25 -3.53 -5.69
CA ILE A 841 21.83 -2.98 -6.92
C ILE A 841 20.92 -1.89 -7.49
N PHE A 842 19.62 -2.16 -7.64
CA PHE A 842 18.68 -1.14 -8.12
C PHE A 842 18.61 0.08 -7.20
N GLU A 843 18.61 -0.09 -5.88
CA GLU A 843 18.68 1.05 -4.94
C GLU A 843 19.94 1.90 -5.16
N ASP A 844 21.09 1.25 -5.37
CA ASP A 844 22.36 1.95 -5.60
C ASP A 844 22.37 2.64 -6.98
N GLU A 845 21.87 1.99 -8.04
CA GLU A 845 21.73 2.60 -9.37
C GLU A 845 20.76 3.77 -9.39
N ILE A 846 19.60 3.67 -8.72
CA ILE A 846 18.67 4.81 -8.57
C ILE A 846 19.35 5.96 -7.84
N GLY A 847 20.17 5.65 -6.84
CA GLY A 847 20.97 6.66 -6.15
C GLY A 847 22.00 7.36 -7.06
N LYS A 848 22.62 6.62 -7.98
CA LYS A 848 23.53 7.19 -9.00
C LYS A 848 22.76 8.07 -9.98
N GLU A 849 21.65 7.60 -10.52
CA GLU A 849 20.79 8.39 -11.42
C GLU A 849 20.35 9.69 -10.74
N PHE A 850 19.85 9.61 -9.51
CA PHE A 850 19.46 10.80 -8.75
C PHE A 850 20.65 11.76 -8.51
N THR A 851 21.84 11.23 -8.22
CA THR A 851 23.04 12.06 -8.08
C THR A 851 23.40 12.75 -9.39
N ASN A 852 23.34 12.04 -10.52
CA ASN A 852 23.61 12.58 -11.85
C ASN A 852 22.60 13.66 -12.24
N MET A 853 21.31 13.46 -11.96
CA MET A 853 20.28 14.48 -12.12
C MET A 853 20.61 15.78 -11.36
N LEU A 854 21.17 15.67 -10.15
CA LEU A 854 21.60 16.85 -9.38
C LEU A 854 22.85 17.49 -9.99
N LEU A 855 23.78 16.69 -10.54
CA LEU A 855 24.98 17.18 -11.23
C LEU A 855 24.65 17.96 -12.51
N ASP A 856 23.61 17.56 -13.24
CA ASP A 856 23.09 18.32 -14.37
C ASP A 856 22.65 19.71 -13.93
N CYS A 857 22.02 19.79 -12.76
CA CYS A 857 21.56 21.04 -12.17
C CYS A 857 22.68 21.94 -11.63
N ALA A 858 23.93 21.49 -11.58
CA ALA A 858 25.06 22.31 -11.14
C ALA A 858 25.38 23.39 -12.17
N VAL A 859 25.22 24.66 -11.78
CA VAL A 859 25.60 25.82 -12.62
C VAL A 859 27.12 25.95 -12.76
N PHE A 860 27.85 25.64 -11.69
CA PHE A 860 29.29 25.40 -11.72
C PHE A 860 29.53 23.90 -11.57
N LYS A 861 29.98 23.26 -12.66
CA LYS A 861 30.19 21.81 -12.67
C LYS A 861 31.27 21.41 -11.66
N PRO A 862 31.15 20.25 -10.98
CA PRO A 862 32.10 19.82 -9.94
C PRO A 862 33.39 19.24 -10.52
N ASN A 863 33.97 19.91 -11.51
CA ASN A 863 35.29 19.66 -12.08
C ASN A 863 36.22 20.86 -11.76
N ASP A 864 37.50 20.77 -12.11
CA ASP A 864 38.49 21.80 -11.76
C ASP A 864 38.15 23.19 -12.33
N LEU A 865 37.62 23.24 -13.56
CA LEU A 865 37.19 24.48 -14.19
C LEU A 865 36.01 25.09 -13.43
N GLY A 866 34.92 24.34 -13.23
CA GLY A 866 33.75 24.84 -12.52
C GLY A 866 34.06 25.23 -11.07
N ARG A 867 34.91 24.48 -10.36
CA ARG A 867 35.40 24.86 -9.02
C ARG A 867 36.18 26.17 -9.04
N THR A 868 37.00 26.41 -10.06
CA THR A 868 37.74 27.67 -10.25
C THR A 868 36.78 28.84 -10.50
N HIS A 869 35.79 28.65 -11.36
CA HIS A 869 34.78 29.66 -11.68
C HIS A 869 33.85 29.95 -10.49
N PHE A 870 33.50 28.94 -9.70
CA PHE A 870 32.70 29.13 -8.50
C PHE A 870 33.45 29.97 -7.45
N LYS A 871 34.75 29.70 -7.26
CA LYS A 871 35.63 30.54 -6.42
C LYS A 871 35.76 31.96 -6.97
N LYS A 872 35.89 32.12 -8.29
CA LYS A 872 35.93 33.44 -8.96
C LYS A 872 34.64 34.24 -8.72
N PHE A 873 33.48 33.60 -8.75
CA PHE A 873 32.22 34.26 -8.44
C PHE A 873 32.20 34.78 -7.00
N ILE A 874 32.54 33.93 -6.02
CA ILE A 874 32.58 34.30 -4.61
C ILE A 874 33.63 35.38 -4.32
N SER A 875 34.81 35.32 -4.93
CA SER A 875 35.85 36.32 -4.70
C SER A 875 35.44 37.73 -5.14
N GLN A 876 34.59 37.86 -6.18
CA GLN A 876 33.98 39.14 -6.59
C GLN A 876 32.98 39.71 -5.58
N ILE A 877 32.50 38.89 -4.63
CA ILE A 877 31.58 39.30 -3.57
C ILE A 877 32.36 39.66 -2.30
N ILE A 878 33.42 38.89 -1.99
CA ILE A 878 34.25 39.05 -0.79
C ILE A 878 35.23 40.23 -0.92
N THR A 879 35.68 40.58 -2.13
CA THR A 879 36.58 41.73 -2.31
C THR A 879 35.92 43.00 -1.80
N LYS A 880 36.51 43.59 -0.75
CA LYS A 880 36.22 44.97 -0.34
C LYS A 880 36.45 45.85 -1.56
N ASN A 881 35.46 46.69 -1.92
CA ASN A 881 35.75 47.84 -2.77
C ASN A 881 36.96 48.54 -2.13
N LYS A 882 38.11 48.49 -2.80
CA LYS A 882 39.25 49.32 -2.45
C LYS A 882 38.93 50.77 -2.73
#